data_AF-D3NXP6-F1
#
_entry.id   AF-D3NXP6-F1
#
_cell.length_a   1.000
_cell.length_b   1.000
_cell.length_c   1.000
_cell.angle_alpha   90.00
_cell.angle_beta   90.00
_cell.angle_gamma   90.00
#
_symmetry.space_group_name_H-M   'P 1'
#
loop_
_entity.id
_entity.type
_entity.pdbx_description
1 polymer ?
#
loop_
_entity_poly.entity_id
_entity_poly.type
_entity_poly.pdbx_seq_one_letter_code
_entity_poly.pdbx_strand_id
1 'polypeptide(L)'
;MSWQDCLGEIRGAAGRDLSDDDIHVMLEDIQLRADRMRRERVDLSQAELYRAAAREAGAEAEMAARIEARNAKLNLVKRVARREFYEAAPAVGSRPGILIGLEAKLVGVNTPFSGSRLSVAAQQNALRRDYMVGLTTEFDRAGLYETVRSGAIDRQIARELFELSRAEGGAPGVTGSKPAAEAAGIIAKYQALAREALNREGAWIGQYDGYIARTAHDPDKIRRATFEGWRDQVVKLLDERTFEGIADRERFLRGVYNALVTGVHLTPDGMQGFKDPAFKGSGNIAKRLSQGRVLHWRDADAWMDYQAAFGHGNLVEAVLRGLDQAARNTALMREFGTNPRGEFDADMQALAESWRDRDPDAVVKLGEARKWLANRFDELDGTSSMPVNRLGARIGASVRAWESMSKLGGATLSAVTDVPFKASELRYQGINLLEGYADGVQSLIRGRGRSDSGTREIIDLLRAGSEGMLGHIAGRFDAQDTVPGTLSKLTNVFFRWSGLNYWTDAQRAGAEFIMSRHLGRLQRTEFAALPRQTQRVLTLFDIKPEEWDALRAGEWVQADGRAHLTPDAASRMTDQQVDGLIGGKLDGIRQAALDRMEKAVDALDRLESRLAKHEAAMGKAGPTGADVERATMQATVEGVQRYQRSIQQLRQDMREMVAGSRTQNEVHQHLVREIGYLARAERELAVKAERRVARLKDRVPAAEAARDKAAAAIEGIHQDMLRHLDELDSLPVRLDEQMSRARDGARADLALKLHSYFSDRGEYAVINPGARERAMLRRGTQAGTLEGEALRFVGQFKAFPVAVISKVWGRDLYGGERGWGRAAGIVHTLVATTVMGYVAGMLKDLSKGRAPRDPTDPRAWGAAFLQGGGAGIYGDFLLGQYSRFGNRFLESAAGPTLSSAGELLNIWAGAREGNDEKAATLRWTLSNTPFVNLFYTRMALDYLFLYQVQEAMNPGFLRRFEQRVAKDNNQRFILSPSRAIPYGGGNRLFEGVRE
;
A
#
# COMPACT_ATOMS: atom_id res chain seq x y z
N MET A 1 -29.10 -41.31 24.03
CA MET A 1 -28.63 -41.14 22.65
C MET A 1 -27.13 -41.37 22.65
N SER A 2 -26.62 -42.31 21.86
CA SER A 2 -25.17 -42.54 21.78
C SER A 2 -24.49 -41.42 20.97
N TRP A 3 -23.18 -41.24 21.13
CA TRP A 3 -22.42 -40.28 20.33
C TRP A 3 -22.56 -40.57 18.82
N GLN A 4 -22.60 -41.85 18.43
CA GLN A 4 -22.81 -42.25 17.04
C GLN A 4 -24.21 -41.91 16.53
N ASP A 5 -25.24 -42.03 17.38
CA ASP A 5 -26.60 -41.62 17.02
C ASP A 5 -26.67 -40.09 16.79
N CYS A 6 -25.99 -39.32 17.65
CA CYS A 6 -25.89 -37.87 17.51
C CYS A 6 -25.17 -37.44 16.22
N LEU A 7 -24.03 -38.08 15.90
CA LEU A 7 -23.32 -37.86 14.63
C LEU A 7 -24.20 -38.23 13.43
N GLY A 8 -24.96 -39.32 13.53
CA GLY A 8 -25.92 -39.75 12.50
C GLY A 8 -27.02 -38.73 12.25
N GLU A 9 -27.60 -38.15 13.31
CA GLU A 9 -28.62 -37.10 13.17
C GLU A 9 -28.05 -35.81 12.56
N ILE A 10 -26.85 -35.38 12.98
CA ILE A 10 -26.19 -34.17 12.44
C ILE A 10 -25.90 -34.34 10.94
N ARG A 11 -25.39 -35.51 10.52
CA ARG A 11 -25.17 -35.84 9.10
C ARG A 11 -26.48 -35.86 8.31
N GLY A 12 -27.51 -36.48 8.87
CA GLY A 12 -28.84 -36.54 8.27
C GLY A 12 -29.45 -35.15 8.07
N ALA A 13 -29.27 -34.24 9.04
CA ALA A 13 -29.75 -32.86 8.97
C ALA A 13 -28.92 -31.98 8.02
N ALA A 14 -27.60 -32.20 7.93
CA ALA A 14 -26.72 -31.40 7.09
C ALA A 14 -26.89 -31.65 5.58
N GLY A 15 -27.43 -32.81 5.19
CA GLY A 15 -27.67 -33.16 3.78
C GLY A 15 -26.40 -33.25 2.91
N ARG A 16 -25.22 -33.31 3.54
CA ARG A 16 -23.89 -33.45 2.93
C ARG A 16 -23.00 -34.30 3.82
N ASP A 17 -21.98 -34.91 3.22
CA ASP A 17 -21.03 -35.72 3.96
C ASP A 17 -20.12 -34.82 4.81
N LEU A 18 -20.20 -34.97 6.13
CA LEU A 18 -19.35 -34.31 7.11
C LEU A 18 -18.48 -35.36 7.79
N SER A 19 -17.17 -35.12 7.86
CA SER A 19 -16.26 -35.99 8.62
C SER A 19 -16.56 -35.90 10.12
N ASP A 20 -16.20 -36.94 10.89
CA ASP A 20 -16.34 -36.91 12.35
C ASP A 20 -15.58 -35.70 12.95
N ASP A 21 -14.40 -35.40 12.39
CA ASP A 21 -13.58 -34.24 12.79
C ASP A 21 -14.29 -32.90 12.51
N ASP A 22 -14.94 -32.74 11.35
CA ASP A 22 -15.68 -31.50 11.02
C ASP A 22 -16.84 -31.27 12.01
N ILE A 23 -17.55 -32.33 12.38
CA ILE A 23 -18.67 -32.24 13.33
C ILE A 23 -18.14 -31.91 14.73
N HIS A 24 -17.05 -32.55 15.14
CA HIS A 24 -16.45 -32.32 16.45
C HIS A 24 -15.95 -30.87 16.60
N VAL A 25 -15.29 -30.34 15.57
CA VAL A 25 -14.84 -28.94 15.53
C VAL A 25 -16.00 -27.95 15.56
N MET A 26 -17.08 -28.24 14.83
CA MET A 26 -18.28 -27.39 14.83
C MET A 26 -18.95 -27.35 16.21
N LEU A 27 -19.06 -28.51 16.88
CA LEU A 27 -19.64 -28.58 18.23
C LEU A 27 -18.77 -27.87 19.26
N GLU A 28 -17.44 -27.96 19.13
CA GLU A 28 -16.49 -27.24 19.98
C GLU A 28 -16.63 -25.71 19.82
N ASP A 29 -16.73 -25.19 18.59
CA ASP A 29 -16.96 -23.76 18.32
C ASP A 29 -18.29 -23.26 18.92
N ILE A 30 -19.38 -24.00 18.71
CA ILE A 30 -20.69 -23.67 19.28
C ILE A 30 -20.62 -23.65 20.81
N GLN A 31 -19.93 -24.62 21.42
CA GLN A 31 -19.78 -24.69 22.86
C GLN A 31 -18.98 -23.51 23.42
N LEU A 32 -17.86 -23.14 22.78
CA LEU A 32 -17.07 -21.97 23.16
C LEU A 32 -17.88 -20.67 23.12
N ARG A 33 -18.69 -20.47 22.07
CA ARG A 33 -19.58 -19.31 21.95
C ARG A 33 -20.67 -19.31 23.02
N ALA A 34 -21.28 -20.47 23.28
CA ALA A 34 -22.29 -20.60 24.33
C ALA A 34 -21.71 -20.24 25.72
N ASP A 35 -20.48 -20.68 26.00
CA ASP A 35 -19.77 -20.37 27.25
C ASP A 35 -19.38 -18.89 27.38
N ARG A 36 -19.11 -18.20 26.26
CA ARG A 36 -18.94 -16.73 26.23
C ARG A 36 -20.27 -16.03 26.51
N MET A 37 -21.31 -16.35 25.74
CA MET A 37 -22.64 -15.76 25.90
C MET A 37 -23.20 -15.94 27.31
N ARG A 38 -22.92 -17.07 27.96
CA ARG A 38 -23.33 -17.33 29.34
C ARG A 38 -22.85 -16.27 30.34
N ARG A 39 -21.71 -15.63 30.08
CA ARG A 39 -21.13 -14.57 30.94
C ARG A 39 -21.79 -13.22 30.72
N GLU A 40 -22.32 -12.99 29.53
CA GLU A 40 -22.94 -11.73 29.10
C GLU A 40 -24.47 -11.75 29.29
N ARG A 41 -25.09 -12.93 29.15
CA ARG A 41 -26.54 -13.17 29.09
C ARG A 41 -26.95 -14.22 30.10
N VAL A 42 -26.94 -13.82 31.38
CA VAL A 42 -27.24 -14.69 32.53
C VAL A 42 -28.73 -15.10 32.58
N ASP A 43 -29.56 -14.45 31.78
CA ASP A 43 -31.01 -14.61 31.67
C ASP A 43 -31.46 -15.79 30.78
N LEU A 44 -30.55 -16.36 29.96
CA LEU A 44 -30.89 -17.42 29.01
C LEU A 44 -30.65 -18.83 29.57
N SER A 45 -31.54 -19.77 29.24
CA SER A 45 -31.34 -21.19 29.56
C SER A 45 -30.19 -21.79 28.72
N GLN A 46 -29.64 -22.92 29.18
CA GLN A 46 -28.55 -23.60 28.46
C GLN A 46 -28.94 -23.93 27.01
N ALA A 47 -30.15 -24.44 26.77
CA ALA A 47 -30.63 -24.74 25.43
C ALA A 47 -30.77 -23.49 24.55
N GLU A 48 -31.16 -22.34 25.12
CA GLU A 48 -31.24 -21.07 24.40
C GLU A 48 -29.86 -20.52 24.06
N LEU A 49 -28.88 -20.64 24.96
CA LEU A 49 -27.48 -20.27 24.71
C LEU A 49 -26.87 -21.09 23.56
N TYR A 50 -27.02 -22.43 23.57
CA TYR A 50 -26.51 -23.26 22.47
C TYR A 50 -27.22 -22.95 21.14
N ARG A 51 -28.52 -22.64 21.14
CA ARG A 51 -29.24 -22.22 19.92
C ARG A 51 -28.79 -20.85 19.43
N ALA A 52 -28.51 -19.90 20.32
CA ALA A 52 -27.99 -18.58 19.96
C ALA A 52 -26.57 -18.69 19.41
N ALA A 53 -25.71 -19.47 20.07
CA ALA A 53 -24.36 -19.78 19.62
C ALA A 53 -24.33 -20.49 18.27
N ALA A 54 -25.21 -21.48 18.05
CA ALA A 54 -25.31 -22.16 16.76
C ALA A 54 -25.81 -21.23 15.64
N ARG A 55 -26.72 -20.29 15.94
CA ARG A 55 -27.15 -19.27 14.97
C ARG A 55 -26.02 -18.30 14.62
N GLU A 56 -25.25 -17.86 15.61
CA GLU A 56 -24.09 -16.99 15.39
C GLU A 56 -23.01 -17.70 14.56
N ALA A 57 -22.64 -18.92 14.94
CA ALA A 57 -21.67 -19.74 14.20
C ALA A 57 -22.15 -20.01 12.75
N GLY A 58 -23.44 -20.31 12.56
CA GLY A 58 -24.04 -20.50 11.25
C GLY A 58 -24.00 -19.24 10.38
N ALA A 59 -24.33 -18.07 10.95
CA ALA A 59 -24.30 -16.80 10.24
C ALA A 59 -22.88 -16.42 9.81
N GLU A 60 -21.88 -16.63 10.68
CA GLU A 60 -20.47 -16.42 10.33
C GLU A 60 -19.99 -17.37 9.23
N ALA A 61 -20.30 -18.67 9.33
CA ALA A 61 -19.96 -19.66 8.32
C ALA A 61 -20.61 -19.35 6.96
N GLU A 62 -21.84 -18.82 6.96
CA GLU A 62 -22.51 -18.37 5.74
C GLU A 62 -21.83 -17.13 5.14
N MET A 63 -21.50 -16.13 5.95
CA MET A 63 -20.77 -14.93 5.51
C MET A 63 -19.42 -15.29 4.90
N ALA A 64 -18.66 -16.15 5.59
CA ALA A 64 -17.44 -16.78 5.14
C ALA A 64 -17.55 -17.38 3.72
N ALA A 65 -18.51 -18.29 3.52
CA ALA A 65 -18.73 -18.93 2.23
C ALA A 65 -19.11 -17.92 1.12
N ARG A 66 -19.89 -16.90 1.46
CA ARG A 66 -20.24 -15.80 0.53
C ARG A 66 -19.00 -15.00 0.12
N ILE A 67 -18.08 -14.73 1.06
CA ILE A 67 -16.82 -14.02 0.79
C ILE A 67 -15.91 -14.88 -0.09
N GLU A 68 -15.78 -16.17 0.19
CA GLU A 68 -15.00 -17.10 -0.63
C GLU A 68 -15.53 -17.16 -2.07
N ALA A 69 -16.85 -17.29 -2.25
CA ALA A 69 -17.49 -17.28 -3.56
C ALA A 69 -17.30 -15.94 -4.30
N ARG A 70 -17.40 -14.81 -3.58
CA ARG A 70 -17.07 -13.48 -4.13
C ARG A 70 -15.62 -13.41 -4.59
N ASN A 71 -14.68 -13.86 -3.76
CA ASN A 71 -13.25 -13.80 -4.04
C ASN A 71 -12.87 -14.70 -5.22
N ALA A 72 -13.48 -15.88 -5.37
CA ALA A 72 -13.30 -16.74 -6.53
C ALA A 72 -13.68 -16.01 -7.84
N LYS A 73 -14.82 -15.30 -7.85
CA LYS A 73 -15.25 -14.50 -9.00
C LYS A 73 -14.31 -13.32 -9.28
N LEU A 74 -13.90 -12.59 -8.24
CA LEU A 74 -12.96 -11.48 -8.37
C LEU A 74 -11.61 -11.96 -8.93
N ASN A 75 -11.08 -13.07 -8.43
CA ASN A 75 -9.83 -13.64 -8.93
C ASN A 75 -9.94 -14.07 -10.39
N LEU A 76 -11.07 -14.66 -10.80
CA LEU A 76 -11.31 -15.02 -12.20
C LEU A 76 -11.31 -13.78 -13.12
N VAL A 77 -12.05 -12.73 -12.76
CA VAL A 77 -12.11 -11.48 -13.55
C VAL A 77 -10.72 -10.86 -13.68
N LYS A 78 -9.98 -10.77 -12.57
CA LYS A 78 -8.60 -10.24 -12.57
C LYS A 78 -7.67 -11.10 -13.44
N ARG A 79 -7.78 -12.43 -13.37
CA ARG A 79 -6.97 -13.35 -14.19
C ARG A 79 -7.25 -13.18 -15.68
N VAL A 80 -8.52 -13.06 -16.09
CA VAL A 80 -8.89 -12.81 -17.49
C VAL A 80 -8.30 -11.48 -17.96
N ALA A 81 -8.52 -10.39 -17.21
CA ALA A 81 -7.97 -9.08 -17.56
C ALA A 81 -6.43 -9.06 -17.65
N ARG A 82 -5.73 -9.78 -16.77
CA ARG A 82 -4.26 -9.93 -16.85
C ARG A 82 -3.83 -10.67 -18.11
N ARG A 83 -4.51 -11.77 -18.48
CA ARG A 83 -4.19 -12.53 -19.69
C ARG A 83 -4.38 -11.70 -20.95
N GLU A 84 -5.51 -11.00 -21.08
CA GLU A 84 -5.77 -10.07 -22.17
C GLU A 84 -4.68 -8.99 -22.26
N PHE A 85 -4.25 -8.46 -21.11
CA PHE A 85 -3.17 -7.48 -21.05
C PHE A 85 -1.82 -8.06 -21.51
N TYR A 86 -1.48 -9.31 -21.14
CA TYR A 86 -0.25 -9.96 -21.59
C TYR A 86 -0.24 -10.22 -23.09
N GLU A 87 -1.38 -10.60 -23.66
CA GLU A 87 -1.54 -10.84 -25.09
C GLU A 87 -1.52 -9.54 -25.91
N ALA A 88 -2.04 -8.44 -25.35
CA ALA A 88 -2.02 -7.12 -25.99
C ALA A 88 -0.62 -6.47 -25.99
N ALA A 89 0.34 -7.00 -25.20
CA ALA A 89 1.66 -6.40 -25.08
C ALA A 89 2.48 -6.61 -26.38
N PRO A 90 3.02 -5.53 -26.99
CA PRO A 90 3.78 -5.64 -28.24
C PRO A 90 5.18 -6.21 -27.98
N ALA A 91 5.67 -7.06 -28.89
CA ALA A 91 7.07 -7.49 -28.88
C ALA A 91 8.03 -6.33 -29.20
N VAL A 92 9.22 -6.34 -28.61
CA VAL A 92 10.25 -5.29 -28.82
C VAL A 92 11.60 -5.93 -29.08
N GLY A 93 12.07 -5.81 -30.32
CA GLY A 93 13.30 -6.47 -30.75
C GLY A 93 13.19 -7.98 -30.55
N SER A 94 14.15 -8.59 -29.85
CA SER A 94 14.11 -10.01 -29.51
C SER A 94 13.26 -10.35 -28.29
N ARG A 95 12.67 -9.36 -27.59
CA ARG A 95 11.89 -9.60 -26.38
C ARG A 95 10.42 -9.86 -26.75
N PRO A 96 9.85 -11.03 -26.38
CA PRO A 96 8.48 -11.38 -26.72
C PRO A 96 7.47 -10.51 -25.96
N GLY A 97 6.28 -10.32 -26.54
CA GLY A 97 5.21 -9.50 -25.99
C GLY A 97 4.79 -9.93 -24.57
N ILE A 98 4.60 -11.23 -24.36
CA ILE A 98 4.23 -11.80 -23.05
C ILE A 98 5.18 -11.38 -21.92
N LEU A 99 6.49 -11.29 -22.21
CA LEU A 99 7.50 -10.89 -21.24
C LEU A 99 7.37 -9.40 -20.90
N ILE A 100 7.04 -8.58 -21.89
CA ILE A 100 6.80 -7.15 -21.74
C ILE A 100 5.53 -6.91 -20.93
N GLY A 101 4.47 -7.68 -21.19
CA GLY A 101 3.21 -7.64 -20.42
C GLY A 101 3.42 -8.01 -18.96
N LEU A 102 4.10 -9.13 -18.67
CA LEU A 102 4.42 -9.54 -17.30
C LEU A 102 5.25 -8.48 -16.56
N GLU A 103 6.30 -7.99 -17.20
CA GLU A 103 7.14 -6.92 -16.63
C GLU A 103 6.33 -5.64 -16.38
N ALA A 104 5.45 -5.26 -17.31
CA ALA A 104 4.62 -4.07 -17.20
C ALA A 104 3.67 -4.14 -16.01
N LYS A 105 3.06 -5.30 -15.73
CA LYS A 105 2.21 -5.47 -14.54
C LYS A 105 2.98 -5.35 -13.22
N LEU A 106 4.22 -5.83 -13.16
CA LEU A 106 5.03 -5.73 -11.93
C LEU A 106 5.56 -4.32 -11.69
N VAL A 107 6.31 -3.78 -12.67
CA VAL A 107 7.14 -2.57 -12.45
C VAL A 107 6.97 -1.50 -13.53
N GLY A 108 6.06 -1.69 -14.48
CA GLY A 108 5.78 -0.77 -15.57
C GLY A 108 6.88 -0.76 -16.62
N VAL A 109 6.56 -0.54 -17.90
CA VAL A 109 7.54 -0.47 -19.00
C VAL A 109 7.45 0.87 -19.72
N ASN A 110 8.49 1.17 -20.52
CA ASN A 110 8.46 2.37 -21.35
C ASN A 110 7.78 2.12 -22.70
N THR A 111 7.63 0.87 -23.13
CA THR A 111 6.97 0.48 -24.38
C THR A 111 5.50 0.93 -24.38
N PRO A 112 5.04 1.70 -25.39
CA PRO A 112 3.71 2.30 -25.36
C PRO A 112 2.62 1.31 -25.74
N PHE A 113 1.81 0.92 -24.76
CA PHE A 113 0.49 0.28 -24.91
C PHE A 113 -0.37 0.57 -23.67
N SER A 114 -1.68 0.31 -23.75
CA SER A 114 -2.62 0.68 -22.68
C SER A 114 -2.24 0.06 -21.35
N GLY A 115 -2.14 0.86 -20.29
CA GLY A 115 -1.84 0.41 -18.93
C GLY A 115 -0.41 -0.09 -18.70
N SER A 116 0.48 0.02 -19.69
CA SER A 116 1.88 -0.43 -19.61
C SER A 116 2.71 0.19 -18.47
N ARG A 117 2.26 1.30 -17.87
CA ARG A 117 2.85 1.94 -16.69
C ARG A 117 1.97 1.90 -15.44
N LEU A 118 0.72 1.46 -15.54
CA LEU A 118 -0.18 1.26 -14.40
C LEU A 118 0.14 -0.07 -13.68
N SER A 119 1.39 -0.17 -13.22
CA SER A 119 1.93 -1.38 -12.57
C SER A 119 1.60 -1.46 -11.08
N VAL A 120 1.82 -2.64 -10.48
CA VAL A 120 1.81 -2.79 -9.02
C VAL A 120 2.74 -1.77 -8.37
N ALA A 121 3.97 -1.59 -8.87
CA ALA A 121 4.92 -0.62 -8.32
C ALA A 121 4.36 0.83 -8.34
N ALA A 122 3.75 1.24 -9.44
CA ALA A 122 3.17 2.58 -9.59
C ALA A 122 1.99 2.78 -8.64
N GLN A 123 1.10 1.78 -8.55
CA GLN A 123 -0.06 1.81 -7.65
C GLN A 123 0.35 1.78 -6.17
N GLN A 124 1.36 0.99 -5.80
CA GLN A 124 1.93 0.99 -4.45
C GLN A 124 2.42 2.38 -4.06
N ASN A 125 3.16 3.05 -4.95
CA ASN A 125 3.66 4.40 -4.68
C ASN A 125 2.54 5.43 -4.60
N ALA A 126 1.56 5.35 -5.51
CA ALA A 126 0.38 6.21 -5.52
C ALA A 126 -0.42 6.10 -4.22
N LEU A 127 -0.79 4.88 -3.79
CA LEU A 127 -1.52 4.63 -2.55
C LEU A 127 -0.70 5.05 -1.32
N ARG A 128 0.60 4.75 -1.30
CA ARG A 128 1.49 5.17 -0.21
C ARG A 128 1.52 6.69 -0.08
N ARG A 129 1.62 7.42 -1.19
CA ARG A 129 1.57 8.89 -1.19
C ARG A 129 0.21 9.38 -0.74
N ASP A 130 -0.87 8.84 -1.27
CA ASP A 130 -2.21 9.29 -0.89
C ASP A 130 -2.49 9.08 0.61
N TYR A 131 -2.11 7.94 1.17
CA TYR A 131 -2.30 7.67 2.60
C TYR A 131 -1.34 8.47 3.48
N MET A 132 -0.02 8.39 3.22
CA MET A 132 0.98 8.94 4.14
C MET A 132 1.14 10.44 3.96
N VAL A 133 1.26 10.92 2.72
CA VAL A 133 1.37 12.37 2.46
C VAL A 133 0.03 13.05 2.75
N GLY A 134 -1.09 12.40 2.43
CA GLY A 134 -2.41 12.89 2.81
C GLY A 134 -2.54 13.12 4.32
N LEU A 135 -2.24 12.09 5.12
CA LEU A 135 -2.25 12.16 6.59
C LEU A 135 -1.40 13.33 7.09
N THR A 136 -0.14 13.43 6.63
CA THR A 136 0.77 14.50 7.08
C THR A 136 0.32 15.89 6.64
N THR A 137 -0.32 16.00 5.48
CA THR A 137 -0.86 17.27 4.96
C THR A 137 -2.04 17.73 5.80
N GLU A 138 -2.92 16.81 6.20
CA GLU A 138 -4.04 17.15 7.10
C GLU A 138 -3.54 17.56 8.49
N PHE A 139 -2.50 16.91 9.02
CA PHE A 139 -1.85 17.40 10.25
C PHE A 139 -1.24 18.79 10.09
N ASP A 140 -0.60 19.09 8.95
CA ASP A 140 -0.01 20.41 8.69
C ASP A 140 -1.09 21.50 8.58
N ARG A 141 -2.22 21.20 7.91
CA ARG A 141 -3.38 22.10 7.81
C ARG A 141 -4.05 22.36 9.16
N ALA A 142 -4.12 21.35 10.03
CA ALA A 142 -4.62 21.47 11.39
C ALA A 142 -3.61 22.14 12.36
N GLY A 143 -2.39 22.46 11.92
CA GLY A 143 -1.33 22.97 12.81
C GLY A 143 -0.79 21.93 13.81
N LEU A 144 -1.06 20.65 13.57
CA LEU A 144 -0.71 19.53 14.44
C LEU A 144 0.61 18.85 14.05
N TYR A 145 1.16 19.14 12.87
CA TYR A 145 2.32 18.41 12.33
C TYR A 145 3.50 18.32 13.30
N GLU A 146 3.99 19.44 13.85
CA GLU A 146 5.14 19.42 14.78
C GLU A 146 4.79 18.75 16.12
N THR A 147 3.57 18.98 16.62
CA THR A 147 3.08 18.39 17.88
C THR A 147 3.01 16.86 17.79
N VAL A 148 2.42 16.34 16.71
CA VAL A 148 2.31 14.89 16.43
C VAL A 148 3.70 14.30 16.13
N ARG A 149 4.52 14.98 15.33
CA ARG A 149 5.89 14.54 14.99
C ARG A 149 6.80 14.45 16.22
N SER A 150 6.60 15.30 17.23
CA SER A 150 7.39 15.28 18.46
C SER A 150 7.14 14.03 19.32
N GLY A 151 5.97 13.39 19.17
CA GLY A 151 5.52 12.30 20.02
C GLY A 151 5.00 12.72 21.40
N ALA A 152 4.98 14.02 21.72
CA ALA A 152 4.65 14.52 23.05
C ALA A 152 3.22 14.16 23.51
N ILE A 153 2.29 14.00 22.57
CA ILE A 153 0.88 13.68 22.83
C ILE A 153 0.49 12.27 22.39
N ASP A 154 1.45 11.39 22.06
CA ASP A 154 1.17 10.05 21.51
C ASP A 154 0.24 9.23 22.41
N ARG A 155 0.45 9.27 23.74
CA ARG A 155 -0.41 8.55 24.69
C ARG A 155 -1.84 9.10 24.70
N GLN A 156 -2.03 10.41 24.55
CA GLN A 156 -3.36 11.01 24.44
C GLN A 156 -4.02 10.60 23.12
N ILE A 157 -3.30 10.68 22.00
CA ILE A 157 -3.80 10.23 20.68
C ILE A 157 -4.19 8.74 20.73
N ALA A 158 -3.38 7.89 21.36
CA ALA A 158 -3.68 6.47 21.50
C ALA A 158 -4.98 6.21 22.28
N ARG A 159 -5.21 6.95 23.38
CA ARG A 159 -6.47 6.87 24.14
C ARG A 159 -7.66 7.30 23.29
N GLU A 160 -7.55 8.41 22.58
CA GLU A 160 -8.62 8.89 21.68
C GLU A 160 -8.91 7.91 20.54
N LEU A 161 -7.88 7.32 19.93
CA LEU A 161 -8.04 6.27 18.92
C LEU A 161 -8.73 5.03 19.48
N PHE A 162 -8.32 4.59 20.66
CA PHE A 162 -8.92 3.46 21.35
C PHE A 162 -10.43 3.70 21.54
N GLU A 163 -10.81 4.85 22.10
CA GLU A 163 -12.22 5.21 22.32
C GLU A 163 -13.01 5.40 21.02
N LEU A 164 -12.43 6.02 19.99
CA LEU A 164 -13.08 6.20 18.67
C LEU A 164 -13.37 4.88 17.96
N SER A 165 -12.57 3.85 18.23
CA SER A 165 -12.69 2.54 17.60
C SER A 165 -13.58 1.57 18.37
N ARG A 166 -14.13 1.97 19.53
CA ARG A 166 -14.97 1.08 20.32
C ARG A 166 -16.34 0.87 19.68
N ALA A 167 -16.78 -0.39 19.66
CA ALA A 167 -18.10 -0.74 19.11
C ALA A 167 -19.23 -0.24 20.04
N GLU A 168 -19.04 -0.37 21.36
CA GLU A 168 -19.98 0.09 22.38
C GLU A 168 -19.26 0.79 23.53
N GLY A 169 -19.89 1.85 24.07
CA GLY A 169 -19.42 2.54 25.27
C GLY A 169 -18.14 3.37 25.10
N GLY A 170 -17.72 3.67 23.87
CA GLY A 170 -16.60 4.56 23.61
C GLY A 170 -16.88 6.00 24.04
N ALA A 171 -15.87 6.68 24.59
CA ALA A 171 -15.96 8.07 25.03
C ALA A 171 -14.94 8.98 24.30
N PRO A 172 -15.13 9.28 22.99
CA PRO A 172 -14.25 10.22 22.28
C PRO A 172 -14.18 11.58 23.00
N GLY A 173 -12.97 12.13 23.11
CA GLY A 173 -12.67 13.33 23.89
C GLY A 173 -12.27 13.07 25.34
N VAL A 174 -12.14 11.80 25.77
CA VAL A 174 -11.78 11.40 27.14
C VAL A 174 -10.51 12.09 27.67
N THR A 175 -9.58 12.46 26.79
CA THR A 175 -8.33 13.10 27.20
C THR A 175 -8.47 14.59 27.52
N GLY A 176 -9.57 15.23 27.11
CA GLY A 176 -9.76 16.68 27.17
C GLY A 176 -8.84 17.48 26.23
N SER A 177 -8.00 16.80 25.44
CA SER A 177 -7.01 17.42 24.55
C SER A 177 -7.58 17.54 23.14
N LYS A 178 -8.02 18.75 22.75
CA LYS A 178 -8.48 19.02 21.38
C LYS A 178 -7.45 18.58 20.32
N PRO A 179 -6.14 18.90 20.46
CA PRO A 179 -5.13 18.44 19.50
C PRO A 179 -5.04 16.91 19.37
N ALA A 180 -5.22 16.18 20.48
CA ALA A 180 -5.16 14.72 20.46
C ALA A 180 -6.40 14.10 19.80
N ALA A 181 -7.60 14.62 20.11
CA ALA A 181 -8.85 14.15 19.53
C ALA A 181 -8.89 14.40 18.01
N GLU A 182 -8.45 15.58 17.56
CA GLU A 182 -8.36 15.91 16.14
C GLU A 182 -7.32 15.05 15.41
N ALA A 183 -6.13 14.85 16.01
CA ALA A 183 -5.12 13.97 15.44
C ALA A 183 -5.60 12.51 15.33
N ALA A 184 -6.31 12.01 16.35
CA ALA A 184 -6.90 10.68 16.35
C ALA A 184 -7.97 10.53 15.24
N GLY A 185 -8.83 11.54 15.06
CA GLY A 185 -9.81 11.56 13.97
C GLY A 185 -9.17 11.49 12.58
N ILE A 186 -8.11 12.26 12.35
CA ILE A 186 -7.33 12.21 11.10
C ILE A 186 -6.71 10.82 10.89
N ILE A 187 -6.10 10.22 11.91
CA ILE A 187 -5.52 8.87 11.81
C ILE A 187 -6.61 7.82 11.50
N ALA A 188 -7.73 7.87 12.22
CA ALA A 188 -8.84 6.92 12.05
C ALA A 188 -9.41 6.97 10.63
N LYS A 189 -9.54 8.17 10.05
CA LYS A 189 -9.95 8.38 8.65
C LYS A 189 -9.04 7.62 7.68
N TYR A 190 -7.72 7.80 7.77
CA TYR A 190 -6.78 7.13 6.85
C TYR A 190 -6.66 5.63 7.09
N GLN A 191 -6.81 5.16 8.34
CA GLN A 191 -6.90 3.73 8.64
C GLN A 191 -8.16 3.10 8.05
N ALA A 192 -9.31 3.80 8.12
CA ALA A 192 -10.56 3.37 7.51
C ALA A 192 -10.44 3.29 5.98
N LEU A 193 -9.90 4.33 5.34
CA LEU A 193 -9.64 4.34 3.88
C LEU A 193 -8.78 3.16 3.44
N ALA A 194 -7.68 2.89 4.16
CA ALA A 194 -6.78 1.78 3.86
C ALA A 194 -7.46 0.40 4.05
N ARG A 195 -8.27 0.25 5.10
CA ARG A 195 -9.04 -0.97 5.38
C ARG A 195 -10.10 -1.23 4.30
N GLU A 196 -10.83 -0.20 3.90
CA GLU A 196 -11.85 -0.28 2.85
C GLU A 196 -11.24 -0.64 1.50
N ALA A 197 -10.09 -0.06 1.15
CA ALA A 197 -9.36 -0.43 -0.04
C ALA A 197 -8.98 -1.92 -0.06
N LEU A 198 -8.45 -2.45 1.04
CA LEU A 198 -8.16 -3.89 1.17
C LEU A 198 -9.41 -4.77 1.03
N ASN A 199 -10.53 -4.35 1.64
CA ASN A 199 -11.80 -5.10 1.59
C ASN A 199 -12.42 -5.12 0.19
N ARG A 200 -12.27 -4.03 -0.57
CA ARG A 200 -12.66 -3.98 -1.99
C ARG A 200 -11.88 -5.01 -2.83
N GLU A 201 -10.60 -5.22 -2.53
CA GLU A 201 -9.73 -6.12 -3.28
C GLU A 201 -9.78 -7.59 -2.85
N GLY A 202 -10.63 -7.93 -1.86
CA GLY A 202 -10.95 -9.31 -1.47
C GLY A 202 -10.61 -9.67 -0.02
N ALA A 203 -10.07 -8.74 0.78
CA ALA A 203 -9.96 -8.93 2.22
C ALA A 203 -11.33 -8.79 2.91
N TRP A 204 -11.40 -9.26 4.15
CA TRP A 204 -12.54 -9.12 5.04
C TRP A 204 -12.07 -8.69 6.42
N ILE A 205 -11.71 -7.41 6.52
CA ILE A 205 -11.17 -6.79 7.72
C ILE A 205 -12.30 -6.05 8.43
N GLY A 206 -12.72 -6.59 9.58
CA GLY A 206 -13.69 -5.96 10.49
C GLY A 206 -13.13 -4.70 11.17
N GLN A 207 -13.99 -3.95 11.83
CA GLN A 207 -13.56 -2.95 12.82
C GLN A 207 -13.19 -3.69 14.11
N TYR A 208 -12.05 -3.35 14.67
CA TYR A 208 -11.57 -3.97 15.90
C TYR A 208 -11.82 -3.00 17.06
N ASP A 209 -12.49 -3.50 18.09
CA ASP A 209 -12.79 -2.75 19.30
C ASP A 209 -11.50 -2.36 20.04
N GLY A 210 -11.24 -1.06 20.19
CA GLY A 210 -9.99 -0.56 20.77
C GLY A 210 -8.78 -0.58 19.81
N TYR A 211 -9.00 -0.47 18.51
CA TYR A 211 -7.93 -0.35 17.51
C TYR A 211 -7.18 0.99 17.60
N ILE A 212 -5.88 0.91 17.84
CA ILE A 212 -4.97 2.07 17.82
C ILE A 212 -4.14 2.07 16.54
N ALA A 213 -3.26 1.09 16.41
CA ALA A 213 -2.42 0.85 15.25
C ALA A 213 -2.02 -0.62 15.23
N ARG A 214 -1.43 -1.09 14.12
CA ARG A 214 -0.82 -2.43 14.08
C ARG A 214 0.28 -2.53 15.13
N THR A 215 0.16 -3.48 16.06
CA THR A 215 1.19 -3.73 17.08
C THR A 215 2.48 -4.19 16.40
N ALA A 216 3.59 -3.55 16.77
CA ALA A 216 4.92 -3.93 16.34
C ALA A 216 5.56 -4.84 17.39
N HIS A 217 6.23 -5.88 16.93
CA HIS A 217 6.93 -6.83 17.78
C HIS A 217 8.42 -6.79 17.40
N ASP A 218 9.29 -6.36 18.32
CA ASP A 218 10.74 -6.40 18.21
C ASP A 218 11.23 -7.74 18.75
N PRO A 219 11.59 -8.69 17.86
CA PRO A 219 11.88 -10.02 18.33
C PRO A 219 13.26 -10.11 18.99
N ASP A 220 14.12 -9.10 18.84
CA ASP A 220 15.38 -9.03 19.59
C ASP A 220 15.13 -8.55 21.03
N LYS A 221 14.25 -7.56 21.24
CA LYS A 221 13.84 -7.16 22.59
C LYS A 221 13.10 -8.30 23.30
N ILE A 222 12.16 -8.95 22.61
CA ILE A 222 11.41 -10.09 23.15
C ILE A 222 12.37 -11.24 23.50
N ARG A 223 13.31 -11.60 22.61
CA ARG A 223 14.30 -12.65 22.90
C ARG A 223 15.20 -12.32 24.10
N ARG A 224 15.61 -11.06 24.25
CA ARG A 224 16.42 -10.60 25.39
C ARG A 224 15.66 -10.69 26.72
N ALA A 225 14.34 -10.53 26.70
CA ALA A 225 13.49 -10.61 27.89
C ALA A 225 13.18 -12.05 28.33
N THR A 226 13.61 -13.05 27.56
CA THR A 226 13.20 -14.46 27.67
C THR A 226 11.68 -14.66 27.60
N PHE A 227 11.23 -15.92 27.60
CA PHE A 227 9.79 -16.19 27.61
C PHE A 227 9.16 -15.72 28.92
N GLU A 228 9.80 -16.01 30.05
CA GLU A 228 9.30 -15.74 31.39
C GLU A 228 9.17 -14.22 31.61
N GLY A 229 10.23 -13.46 31.31
CA GLY A 229 10.19 -12.00 31.48
C GLY A 229 9.24 -11.30 30.52
N TRP A 230 9.07 -11.83 29.31
CA TRP A 230 8.04 -11.35 28.37
C TRP A 230 6.62 -11.68 28.88
N ARG A 231 6.35 -12.93 29.24
CA ARG A 231 5.05 -13.42 29.73
C ARG A 231 4.58 -12.61 30.95
N ASP A 232 5.45 -12.44 31.94
CA ASP A 232 5.12 -11.80 33.23
C ASP A 232 4.77 -10.31 33.08
N GLN A 233 5.27 -9.67 32.03
CA GLN A 233 4.89 -8.31 31.67
C GLN A 233 3.61 -8.30 30.84
N VAL A 234 3.56 -9.11 29.78
CA VAL A 234 2.48 -9.07 28.79
C VAL A 234 1.15 -9.52 29.38
N VAL A 235 1.11 -10.52 30.25
CA VAL A 235 -0.15 -10.99 30.86
C VAL A 235 -0.89 -9.88 31.63
N LYS A 236 -0.16 -8.89 32.14
CA LYS A 236 -0.72 -7.72 32.86
C LYS A 236 -1.26 -6.64 31.93
N LEU A 237 -0.92 -6.69 30.65
CA LEU A 237 -1.31 -5.71 29.62
C LEU A 237 -2.44 -6.22 28.74
N LEU A 238 -2.64 -7.54 28.70
CA LEU A 238 -3.66 -8.19 27.89
C LEU A 238 -5.04 -8.09 28.54
N ASP A 239 -6.04 -7.97 27.68
CA ASP A 239 -7.46 -8.12 27.98
C ASP A 239 -7.82 -9.60 28.05
N GLU A 240 -8.81 -9.96 28.87
CA GLU A 240 -9.29 -11.34 29.03
C GLU A 240 -9.85 -11.93 27.74
N ARG A 241 -10.30 -11.10 26.80
CA ARG A 241 -10.67 -11.50 25.43
C ARG A 241 -9.56 -12.28 24.72
N THR A 242 -8.28 -12.03 25.06
CA THR A 242 -7.14 -12.77 24.52
C THR A 242 -7.15 -14.25 24.89
N PHE A 243 -7.77 -14.61 26.02
CA PHE A 243 -7.77 -15.95 26.59
C PHE A 243 -9.11 -16.67 26.45
N GLU A 244 -10.07 -16.09 25.71
CA GLU A 244 -11.34 -16.74 25.41
C GLU A 244 -11.12 -18.04 24.64
N GLY A 245 -11.68 -19.14 25.16
CA GLY A 245 -11.50 -20.49 24.60
C GLY A 245 -10.11 -21.10 24.79
N ILE A 246 -9.22 -20.47 25.57
CA ILE A 246 -7.87 -20.98 25.82
C ILE A 246 -7.80 -21.69 27.17
N ALA A 247 -7.67 -23.01 27.14
CA ALA A 247 -7.55 -23.84 28.35
C ALA A 247 -6.19 -23.66 29.05
N ASP A 248 -5.09 -23.60 28.28
CA ASP A 248 -3.72 -23.44 28.80
C ASP A 248 -3.10 -22.13 28.30
N ARG A 249 -3.21 -21.08 29.15
CA ARG A 249 -2.67 -19.75 28.86
C ARG A 249 -1.16 -19.75 28.67
N GLU A 250 -0.42 -20.56 29.42
CA GLU A 250 1.04 -20.56 29.35
C GLU A 250 1.52 -21.21 28.06
N ARG A 251 0.94 -22.35 27.68
CA ARG A 251 1.24 -23.00 26.40
C ARG A 251 0.88 -22.09 25.22
N PHE A 252 -0.26 -21.42 25.27
CA PHE A 252 -0.67 -20.44 24.26
C PHE A 252 0.34 -19.30 24.14
N LEU A 253 0.67 -18.65 25.26
CA LEU A 253 1.63 -17.54 25.27
C LEU A 253 3.02 -17.98 24.81
N ARG A 254 3.43 -19.22 25.11
CA ARG A 254 4.70 -19.79 24.60
C ARG A 254 4.66 -19.97 23.09
N GLY A 255 3.53 -20.41 22.53
CA GLY A 255 3.30 -20.45 21.08
C GLY A 255 3.41 -19.08 20.43
N VAL A 256 2.75 -18.06 21.01
CA VAL A 256 2.84 -16.66 20.57
C VAL A 256 4.28 -16.16 20.63
N TYR A 257 4.98 -16.36 21.75
CA TYR A 257 6.37 -15.95 21.93
C TYR A 257 7.28 -16.56 20.85
N ASN A 258 7.17 -17.87 20.61
CA ASN A 258 7.97 -18.56 19.60
C ASN A 258 7.69 -18.02 18.19
N ALA A 259 6.42 -17.77 17.86
CA ALA A 259 6.04 -17.19 16.56
C ALA A 259 6.61 -15.77 16.38
N LEU A 260 6.57 -14.94 17.43
CA LEU A 260 7.12 -13.59 17.40
C LEU A 260 8.65 -13.61 17.25
N VAL A 261 9.36 -14.43 18.03
CA VAL A 261 10.83 -14.50 18.05
C VAL A 261 11.41 -15.06 16.75
N THR A 262 10.78 -16.09 16.20
CA THR A 262 11.25 -16.77 14.98
C THR A 262 10.77 -16.10 13.69
N GLY A 263 9.65 -15.38 13.74
CA GLY A 263 8.95 -14.89 12.54
C GLY A 263 8.23 -16.01 11.77
N VAL A 264 8.28 -17.25 12.26
CA VAL A 264 7.54 -18.38 11.71
C VAL A 264 6.21 -18.45 12.46
N HIS A 265 5.17 -17.92 11.84
CA HIS A 265 3.82 -17.99 12.40
C HIS A 265 3.33 -19.44 12.34
N LEU A 266 2.81 -19.95 13.47
CA LEU A 266 2.21 -21.28 13.54
C LEU A 266 1.02 -21.36 12.56
N THR A 267 0.89 -22.49 11.89
CA THR A 267 -0.32 -22.82 11.11
C THR A 267 -1.54 -22.85 12.04
N PRO A 268 -2.76 -22.70 11.52
CA PRO A 268 -4.00 -22.79 12.32
C PRO A 268 -4.10 -24.07 13.17
N ASP A 269 -3.42 -25.15 12.77
CA ASP A 269 -3.37 -26.41 13.53
C ASP A 269 -2.47 -26.36 14.78
N GLY A 270 -1.59 -25.35 14.91
CA GLY A 270 -0.68 -25.17 16.04
C GLY A 270 -1.24 -24.36 17.21
N MET A 271 -2.42 -23.74 17.05
CA MET A 271 -3.16 -23.07 18.13
C MET A 271 -4.54 -23.72 18.26
N GLN A 272 -4.71 -24.60 19.26
CA GLN A 272 -6.03 -25.10 19.66
C GLN A 272 -6.95 -23.88 19.93
N GLY A 273 -8.14 -23.86 19.32
CA GLY A 273 -9.18 -22.85 19.57
C GLY A 273 -9.29 -21.69 18.57
N PHE A 274 -8.40 -21.53 17.59
CA PHE A 274 -8.50 -20.46 16.58
C PHE A 274 -8.39 -21.01 15.15
N LYS A 275 -9.46 -21.65 14.68
CA LYS A 275 -9.66 -21.94 13.24
C LYS A 275 -10.71 -20.97 12.70
N ASP A 276 -10.26 -19.98 11.93
CA ASP A 276 -11.16 -19.10 11.18
C ASP A 276 -11.89 -19.96 10.11
N PRO A 277 -13.23 -20.10 10.21
CA PRO A 277 -14.01 -20.87 9.25
C PRO A 277 -14.06 -20.23 7.85
N ALA A 278 -13.55 -19.00 7.67
CA ALA A 278 -13.80 -18.22 6.47
C ALA A 278 -13.05 -18.62 5.19
N PHE A 279 -11.94 -19.36 5.29
CA PHE A 279 -11.14 -19.68 4.11
C PHE A 279 -10.41 -21.02 4.24
N LYS A 280 -10.75 -22.02 3.41
CA LYS A 280 -10.00 -23.29 3.30
C LYS A 280 -8.81 -23.14 2.32
N GLY A 281 -7.67 -23.80 2.57
CA GLY A 281 -6.50 -23.83 1.65
C GLY A 281 -5.20 -23.14 2.11
N SER A 282 -4.16 -23.20 1.24
CA SER A 282 -2.81 -22.64 1.48
C SER A 282 -2.81 -21.11 1.62
N GLY A 283 -1.82 -20.57 2.34
CA GLY A 283 -1.79 -19.18 2.81
C GLY A 283 -2.07 -18.12 1.72
N ASN A 284 -3.11 -17.32 1.95
CA ASN A 284 -3.62 -16.28 1.05
C ASN A 284 -3.49 -14.91 1.77
N ILE A 285 -3.06 -13.84 1.08
CA ILE A 285 -2.87 -12.51 1.71
C ILE A 285 -4.20 -11.99 2.26
N ALA A 286 -5.30 -12.12 1.51
CA ALA A 286 -6.62 -11.72 1.97
C ALA A 286 -7.02 -12.47 3.24
N LYS A 287 -6.77 -13.79 3.29
CA LYS A 287 -7.01 -14.63 4.48
C LYS A 287 -6.21 -14.10 5.67
N ARG A 288 -4.90 -13.89 5.51
CA ARG A 288 -4.02 -13.37 6.57
C ARG A 288 -4.44 -11.99 7.07
N LEU A 289 -4.97 -11.14 6.20
CA LEU A 289 -5.46 -9.80 6.57
C LEU A 289 -6.81 -9.84 7.27
N SER A 290 -7.64 -10.84 6.96
CA SER A 290 -8.98 -11.02 7.53
C SER A 290 -8.97 -11.70 8.89
N GLN A 291 -7.83 -12.29 9.27
CA GLN A 291 -7.65 -12.89 10.60
C GLN A 291 -7.84 -11.86 11.71
N GLY A 292 -8.66 -12.23 12.70
CA GLY A 292 -8.81 -11.47 13.94
C GLY A 292 -7.46 -11.25 14.64
N ARG A 293 -7.36 -10.16 15.39
CA ARG A 293 -6.18 -9.92 16.25
C ARG A 293 -6.17 -10.97 17.36
N VAL A 294 -5.02 -11.62 17.56
CA VAL A 294 -4.86 -12.65 18.60
C VAL A 294 -4.64 -12.02 19.98
N LEU A 295 -3.89 -10.92 20.06
CA LEU A 295 -3.60 -10.22 21.31
C LEU A 295 -4.51 -9.01 21.45
N HIS A 296 -5.36 -9.03 22.48
CA HIS A 296 -6.23 -7.92 22.86
C HIS A 296 -5.63 -7.15 24.03
N TRP A 297 -5.60 -5.83 23.92
CA TRP A 297 -5.00 -4.96 24.94
C TRP A 297 -6.11 -4.44 25.84
N ARG A 298 -5.85 -4.42 27.15
CA ARG A 298 -6.83 -3.96 28.14
C ARG A 298 -7.31 -2.54 27.86
N ASP A 299 -6.38 -1.67 27.50
CA ASP A 299 -6.60 -0.25 27.25
C ASP A 299 -5.47 0.31 26.36
N ALA A 300 -5.58 1.59 26.01
CA ALA A 300 -4.59 2.27 25.19
C ALA A 300 -3.21 2.40 25.86
N ASP A 301 -3.18 2.55 27.18
CA ASP A 301 -1.95 2.67 27.94
C ASP A 301 -1.18 1.34 27.94
N ALA A 302 -1.88 0.22 28.07
CA ALA A 302 -1.33 -1.11 27.99
C ALA A 302 -0.72 -1.40 26.62
N TRP A 303 -1.37 -0.96 25.54
CA TRP A 303 -0.80 -1.04 24.20
C TRP A 303 0.48 -0.20 24.06
N MET A 304 0.46 1.04 24.56
CA MET A 304 1.63 1.94 24.53
C MET A 304 2.79 1.39 25.35
N ASP A 305 2.52 0.83 26.53
CA ASP A 305 3.52 0.24 27.41
C ASP A 305 4.16 -1.01 26.77
N TYR A 306 3.34 -1.84 26.11
CA TYR A 306 3.85 -2.95 25.30
C TYR A 306 4.77 -2.46 24.17
N GLN A 307 4.35 -1.44 23.42
CA GLN A 307 5.13 -0.89 22.32
C GLN A 307 6.46 -0.30 22.80
N ALA A 308 6.49 0.34 23.96
CA ALA A 308 7.73 0.84 24.57
C ALA A 308 8.69 -0.31 24.93
N ALA A 309 8.17 -1.35 25.59
CA ALA A 309 8.97 -2.49 26.06
C ALA A 309 9.42 -3.42 24.92
N PHE A 310 8.52 -3.75 24.00
CA PHE A 310 8.69 -4.84 23.03
C PHE A 310 8.40 -4.45 21.59
N GLY A 311 8.04 -3.20 21.30
CA GLY A 311 7.81 -2.70 19.95
C GLY A 311 8.98 -1.90 19.36
N HIS A 312 8.72 -1.26 18.22
CA HIS A 312 9.64 -0.33 17.56
C HIS A 312 8.93 0.98 17.22
N GLY A 313 9.65 2.10 17.35
CA GLY A 313 9.15 3.41 16.96
C GLY A 313 8.13 3.99 17.95
N ASN A 314 7.54 5.13 17.58
CA ASN A 314 6.48 5.80 18.32
C ASN A 314 5.10 5.48 17.68
N LEU A 315 4.00 6.06 18.20
CA LEU A 315 2.65 5.77 17.72
C LEU A 315 2.51 6.10 16.22
N VAL A 316 2.98 7.28 15.82
CA VAL A 316 2.89 7.77 14.45
C VAL A 316 3.66 6.86 13.49
N GLU A 317 4.86 6.42 13.86
CA GLU A 317 5.62 5.45 13.07
C GLU A 317 4.88 4.12 12.91
N ALA A 318 4.19 3.64 13.95
CA ALA A 318 3.38 2.42 13.88
C ALA A 318 2.19 2.59 12.92
N VAL A 319 1.51 3.74 12.95
CA VAL A 319 0.43 4.08 12.01
C VAL A 319 0.94 4.12 10.57
N LEU A 320 2.03 4.85 10.32
CA LEU A 320 2.61 5.00 8.98
C LEU A 320 3.06 3.65 8.39
N ARG A 321 3.67 2.77 9.19
CA ARG A 321 4.01 1.41 8.75
C ARG A 321 2.77 0.57 8.42
N GLY A 322 1.70 0.72 9.21
CA GLY A 322 0.41 0.08 8.93
C GLY A 322 -0.16 0.51 7.57
N LEU A 323 -0.15 1.81 7.28
CA LEU A 323 -0.58 2.39 6.02
C LEU A 323 0.30 1.95 4.84
N ASP A 324 1.63 1.92 5.00
CA ASP A 324 2.56 1.43 3.95
C ASP A 324 2.28 -0.04 3.60
N GLN A 325 2.09 -0.89 4.62
CA GLN A 325 1.74 -2.30 4.37
C GLN A 325 0.38 -2.43 3.67
N ALA A 326 -0.61 -1.63 4.08
CA ALA A 326 -1.93 -1.65 3.47
C ALA A 326 -1.87 -1.21 1.99
N ALA A 327 -1.10 -0.18 1.66
CA ALA A 327 -0.86 0.26 0.28
C ALA A 327 -0.20 -0.85 -0.56
N ARG A 328 0.83 -1.53 -0.03
CA ARG A 328 1.50 -2.66 -0.70
C ARG A 328 0.54 -3.80 -1.01
N ASN A 329 -0.21 -4.23 -0.01
CA ASN A 329 -1.14 -5.35 -0.13
C ASN A 329 -2.32 -5.01 -1.06
N THR A 330 -2.84 -3.78 -0.98
CA THR A 330 -3.92 -3.31 -1.86
C THR A 330 -3.50 -3.40 -3.32
N ALA A 331 -2.35 -2.83 -3.69
CA ALA A 331 -1.87 -2.84 -5.07
C ALA A 331 -1.61 -4.27 -5.60
N LEU A 332 -1.02 -5.15 -4.77
CA LEU A 332 -0.81 -6.56 -5.15
C LEU A 332 -2.14 -7.29 -5.35
N MET A 333 -3.09 -7.12 -4.42
CA MET A 333 -4.39 -7.76 -4.51
C MET A 333 -5.23 -7.22 -5.65
N ARG A 334 -5.10 -5.93 -5.97
CA ARG A 334 -5.78 -5.27 -7.08
C ARG A 334 -5.42 -5.90 -8.43
N GLU A 335 -4.14 -6.16 -8.67
CA GLU A 335 -3.69 -6.78 -9.92
C GLU A 335 -3.82 -8.32 -9.90
N PHE A 336 -3.32 -8.97 -8.86
CA PHE A 336 -3.18 -10.42 -8.85
C PHE A 336 -4.32 -11.17 -8.14
N GLY A 337 -5.20 -10.48 -7.42
CA GLY A 337 -6.27 -11.09 -6.64
C GLY A 337 -5.83 -11.49 -5.23
N THR A 338 -6.60 -12.32 -4.55
CA THR A 338 -6.40 -12.58 -3.12
C THR A 338 -5.09 -13.30 -2.79
N ASN A 339 -4.56 -14.12 -3.72
CA ASN A 339 -3.27 -14.80 -3.59
C ASN A 339 -2.26 -14.34 -4.66
N PRO A 340 -1.61 -13.18 -4.48
CA PRO A 340 -0.79 -12.58 -5.53
C PRO A 340 0.35 -13.46 -6.06
N ARG A 341 1.11 -14.10 -5.16
CA ARG A 341 2.26 -14.92 -5.56
C ARG A 341 1.82 -16.17 -6.32
N GLY A 342 0.80 -16.87 -5.82
CA GLY A 342 0.25 -18.04 -6.49
C GLY A 342 -0.30 -17.72 -7.88
N GLU A 343 -0.98 -16.57 -8.03
CA GLU A 343 -1.52 -16.12 -9.32
C GLU A 343 -0.42 -15.68 -10.29
N PHE A 344 0.65 -15.05 -9.81
CA PHE A 344 1.82 -14.74 -10.63
C PHE A 344 2.52 -16.02 -11.15
N ASP A 345 2.74 -16.99 -10.27
CA ASP A 345 3.34 -18.27 -10.65
C ASP A 345 2.44 -19.05 -11.63
N ALA A 346 1.12 -19.00 -11.43
CA ALA A 346 0.13 -19.59 -12.33
C ALA A 346 0.07 -18.89 -13.70
N ASP A 347 0.18 -17.56 -13.73
CA ASP A 347 0.25 -16.79 -14.99
C ASP A 347 1.50 -17.19 -15.80
N MET A 348 2.67 -17.30 -15.15
CA MET A 348 3.91 -17.73 -15.79
C MET A 348 3.78 -19.12 -16.42
N GLN A 349 3.18 -20.06 -15.69
CA GLN A 349 2.94 -21.42 -16.19
C GLN A 349 1.94 -21.42 -17.35
N ALA A 350 0.79 -20.76 -17.19
CA ALA A 350 -0.25 -20.73 -18.22
C ALA A 350 0.23 -20.06 -19.52
N LEU A 351 1.07 -19.03 -19.43
CA LEU A 351 1.69 -18.41 -20.60
C LEU A 351 2.68 -19.36 -21.28
N ALA A 352 3.53 -20.06 -20.51
CA ALA A 352 4.45 -21.05 -21.06
C ALA A 352 3.70 -22.18 -21.80
N GLU A 353 2.60 -22.66 -21.23
CA GLU A 353 1.76 -23.71 -21.83
C GLU A 353 1.05 -23.22 -23.10
N SER A 354 0.38 -22.07 -23.03
CA SER A 354 -0.40 -21.54 -24.17
C SER A 354 0.47 -21.06 -25.34
N TRP A 355 1.74 -20.74 -25.11
CA TRP A 355 2.68 -20.30 -26.14
C TRP A 355 3.63 -21.40 -26.62
N ARG A 356 3.66 -22.58 -25.98
CA ARG A 356 4.57 -23.69 -26.32
C ARG A 356 4.53 -24.03 -27.81
N ASP A 357 3.33 -24.18 -28.35
CA ASP A 357 3.14 -24.60 -29.75
C ASP A 357 3.01 -23.41 -30.70
N ARG A 358 2.91 -22.17 -30.18
CA ARG A 358 2.77 -20.92 -30.97
C ARG A 358 4.11 -20.24 -31.24
N ASP A 359 4.97 -20.15 -30.22
CA ASP A 359 6.29 -19.51 -30.27
C ASP A 359 7.20 -20.12 -29.20
N PRO A 360 7.90 -21.22 -29.51
CA PRO A 360 8.82 -21.89 -28.58
C PRO A 360 9.93 -20.98 -28.05
N ASP A 361 10.43 -20.05 -28.88
CA ASP A 361 11.50 -19.11 -28.50
C ASP A 361 11.00 -18.13 -27.44
N ALA A 362 9.74 -17.70 -27.50
CA ALA A 362 9.13 -16.88 -26.46
C ALA A 362 9.06 -17.63 -25.11
N VAL A 363 8.78 -18.94 -25.13
CA VAL A 363 8.75 -19.78 -23.92
C VAL A 363 10.14 -19.97 -23.32
N VAL A 364 11.17 -20.17 -24.16
CA VAL A 364 12.57 -20.23 -23.70
C VAL A 364 12.95 -18.93 -23.00
N LYS A 365 12.67 -17.78 -23.64
CA LYS A 365 12.96 -16.45 -23.06
C LYS A 365 12.16 -16.18 -21.78
N LEU A 366 10.94 -16.69 -21.67
CA LEU A 366 10.14 -16.62 -20.45
C LEU A 366 10.80 -17.42 -19.32
N GLY A 367 11.31 -18.63 -19.63
CA GLY A 367 12.07 -19.46 -18.70
C GLY A 367 13.35 -18.78 -18.21
N GLU A 368 14.13 -18.21 -19.12
CA GLU A 368 15.32 -17.40 -18.79
C GLU A 368 14.97 -16.19 -17.92
N ALA A 369 13.79 -15.59 -18.15
CA ALA A 369 13.33 -14.43 -17.43
C ALA A 369 12.73 -14.70 -16.04
N ARG A 370 12.34 -15.94 -15.77
CA ARG A 370 11.62 -16.35 -14.56
C ARG A 370 12.30 -15.85 -13.28
N LYS A 371 13.62 -16.00 -13.19
CA LYS A 371 14.39 -15.60 -12.00
C LYS A 371 14.32 -14.10 -11.74
N TRP A 372 14.56 -13.26 -12.75
CA TRP A 372 14.55 -11.81 -12.51
C TRP A 372 13.13 -11.24 -12.39
N LEU A 373 12.11 -11.89 -12.98
CA LEU A 373 10.70 -11.57 -12.74
C LEU A 373 10.30 -11.89 -11.30
N ALA A 374 10.70 -13.06 -10.79
CA ALA A 374 10.49 -13.43 -9.39
C ALA A 374 11.18 -12.44 -8.44
N ASN A 375 12.43 -12.05 -8.72
CA ASN A 375 13.14 -11.04 -7.92
C ASN A 375 12.41 -9.69 -7.85
N ARG A 376 11.69 -9.31 -8.92
CA ARG A 376 10.88 -8.08 -8.93
C ARG A 376 9.61 -8.27 -8.11
N PHE A 377 8.99 -9.44 -8.19
CA PHE A 377 7.86 -9.78 -7.34
C PHE A 377 8.26 -9.74 -5.86
N ASP A 378 9.39 -10.33 -5.50
CA ASP A 378 9.95 -10.35 -4.14
C ASP A 378 10.26 -8.93 -3.61
N GLU A 379 10.56 -7.98 -4.51
CA GLU A 379 10.73 -6.57 -4.15
C GLU A 379 9.39 -5.88 -3.89
N LEU A 380 8.33 -6.25 -4.63
CA LEU A 380 6.98 -5.68 -4.48
C LEU A 380 6.25 -6.20 -3.24
N ASP A 381 6.41 -7.48 -2.91
CA ASP A 381 5.81 -8.08 -1.72
C ASP A 381 6.63 -7.85 -0.44
N GLY A 382 7.87 -7.36 -0.58
CA GLY A 382 8.77 -7.01 0.52
C GLY A 382 9.68 -8.15 1.00
N THR A 383 9.61 -9.32 0.37
CA THR A 383 10.46 -10.50 0.69
C THR A 383 11.95 -10.18 0.57
N SER A 384 12.35 -9.37 -0.42
CA SER A 384 13.75 -8.95 -0.64
C SER A 384 14.32 -8.10 0.52
N SER A 385 13.44 -7.45 1.27
CA SER A 385 13.78 -6.51 2.34
C SER A 385 13.72 -7.16 3.73
N MET A 386 13.28 -8.41 3.83
CA MET A 386 13.32 -9.17 5.08
C MET A 386 14.76 -9.59 5.39
N PRO A 387 15.32 -9.20 6.55
CA PRO A 387 16.70 -9.54 6.90
C PRO A 387 16.81 -11.00 7.37
N VAL A 388 17.72 -11.77 6.76
CA VAL A 388 18.10 -13.12 7.23
C VAL A 388 18.88 -13.02 8.53
N ASN A 389 19.89 -12.15 8.55
CA ASN A 389 20.67 -11.82 9.75
C ASN A 389 20.47 -10.35 10.10
N ARG A 390 19.76 -10.09 11.20
CA ARG A 390 19.43 -8.73 11.64
C ARG A 390 20.65 -7.92 12.07
N LEU A 391 21.65 -8.55 12.71
CA LEU A 391 22.85 -7.83 13.14
C LEU A 391 23.68 -7.42 11.94
N GLY A 392 23.91 -8.34 11.00
CA GLY A 392 24.60 -8.05 9.74
C GLY A 392 23.92 -6.94 8.94
N ALA A 393 22.58 -7.03 8.79
CA ALA A 393 21.79 -6.01 8.10
C ALA A 393 21.88 -4.63 8.79
N ARG A 394 21.80 -4.59 10.13
CA ARG A 394 21.93 -3.34 10.90
C ARG A 394 23.32 -2.71 10.75
N ILE A 395 24.38 -3.51 10.79
CA ILE A 395 25.76 -3.04 10.60
C ILE A 395 25.92 -2.49 9.17
N GLY A 396 25.53 -3.27 8.16
CA GLY A 396 25.63 -2.87 6.75
C GLY A 396 24.87 -1.58 6.46
N ALA A 397 23.62 -1.47 6.93
CA ALA A 397 22.82 -0.24 6.81
C ALA A 397 23.47 0.95 7.54
N SER A 398 24.08 0.73 8.71
CA SER A 398 24.73 1.82 9.46
C SER A 398 26.00 2.33 8.77
N VAL A 399 26.81 1.41 8.23
CA VAL A 399 28.01 1.75 7.44
C VAL A 399 27.62 2.52 6.19
N ARG A 400 26.61 2.06 5.44
CA ARG A 400 26.10 2.75 4.24
C ARG A 400 25.54 4.14 4.54
N ALA A 401 24.81 4.29 5.65
CA ALA A 401 24.30 5.58 6.10
C ALA A 401 25.44 6.54 6.47
N TRP A 402 26.46 6.06 7.19
CA TRP A 402 27.65 6.83 7.51
C TRP A 402 28.40 7.26 6.25
N GLU A 403 28.63 6.35 5.31
CA GLU A 403 29.27 6.64 4.03
C GLU A 403 28.47 7.66 3.21
N SER A 404 27.14 7.51 3.17
CA SER A 404 26.25 8.45 2.48
C SER A 404 26.47 9.85 3.02
N MET A 405 26.38 10.05 4.34
CA MET A 405 26.60 11.37 4.93
C MET A 405 28.02 11.88 4.69
N SER A 406 29.03 11.01 4.79
CA SER A 406 30.45 11.38 4.65
C SER A 406 30.86 11.73 3.22
N LYS A 407 30.21 11.17 2.21
CA LYS A 407 30.53 11.40 0.79
C LYS A 407 29.62 12.43 0.12
N LEU A 408 28.41 12.66 0.64
CA LEU A 408 27.37 13.48 -0.01
C LEU A 408 27.26 14.94 0.49
N GLY A 409 28.26 15.46 1.21
CA GLY A 409 28.23 16.85 1.70
C GLY A 409 28.15 17.95 0.62
N GLY A 410 28.55 17.63 -0.62
CA GLY A 410 28.41 18.47 -1.81
C GLY A 410 27.35 18.00 -2.82
N ALA A 411 26.44 17.09 -2.42
CA ALA A 411 25.46 16.49 -3.33
C ALA A 411 24.49 17.52 -3.90
N THR A 412 24.05 18.50 -3.11
CA THR A 412 23.14 19.57 -3.54
C THR A 412 23.69 20.40 -4.69
N LEU A 413 25.00 20.69 -4.67
CA LEU A 413 25.66 21.39 -5.79
C LEU A 413 25.70 20.54 -7.07
N SER A 414 25.69 19.22 -6.91
CA SER A 414 25.63 18.28 -8.04
C SER A 414 24.21 18.10 -8.56
N ALA A 415 23.19 18.30 -7.72
CA ALA A 415 21.79 18.09 -8.07
C ALA A 415 21.26 19.06 -9.14
N VAL A 416 22.03 20.10 -9.50
CA VAL A 416 21.78 20.94 -10.68
C VAL A 416 21.67 20.11 -11.97
N THR A 417 22.34 18.95 -12.03
CA THR A 417 22.23 18.01 -13.15
C THR A 417 20.85 17.33 -13.26
N ASP A 418 19.94 17.54 -12.30
CA ASP A 418 18.57 17.02 -12.35
C ASP A 418 17.69 17.82 -13.33
N VAL A 419 18.01 19.10 -13.54
CA VAL A 419 17.22 20.01 -14.38
C VAL A 419 17.08 19.50 -15.83
N PRO A 420 18.15 19.01 -16.50
CA PRO A 420 18.03 18.38 -17.81
C PRO A 420 17.10 17.17 -17.86
N PHE A 421 17.12 16.30 -16.84
CA PHE A 421 16.24 15.13 -16.80
C PHE A 421 14.77 15.53 -16.65
N LYS A 422 14.50 16.53 -15.81
CA LYS A 422 13.18 17.15 -15.68
C LYS A 422 12.70 17.77 -16.99
N ALA A 423 13.53 18.59 -17.65
CA ALA A 423 13.16 19.20 -18.92
C ALA A 423 12.90 18.14 -20.01
N SER A 424 13.72 17.09 -20.06
CA SER A 424 13.57 15.94 -20.95
C SER A 424 12.25 15.19 -20.70
N GLU A 425 11.88 15.00 -19.44
CA GLU A 425 10.59 14.41 -19.05
C GLU A 425 9.39 15.26 -19.44
N LEU A 426 9.42 16.55 -19.16
CA LEU A 426 8.34 17.47 -19.52
C LEU A 426 8.18 17.52 -21.06
N ARG A 427 9.28 17.53 -21.82
CA ARG A 427 9.27 17.40 -23.28
C ARG A 427 8.58 16.13 -23.76
N TYR A 428 8.84 15.00 -23.12
CA TYR A 428 8.22 13.74 -23.50
C TYR A 428 6.68 13.77 -23.39
N GLN A 429 6.12 14.65 -22.56
CA GLN A 429 4.67 14.83 -22.38
C GLN A 429 4.06 15.91 -23.28
N GLY A 430 4.88 16.61 -24.07
CA GLY A 430 4.45 17.67 -24.97
C GLY A 430 4.69 19.10 -24.45
N ILE A 431 5.38 19.26 -23.33
CA ILE A 431 5.73 20.58 -22.77
C ILE A 431 7.03 21.06 -23.44
N ASN A 432 7.13 22.34 -23.78
CA ASN A 432 8.32 22.83 -24.47
C ASN A 432 9.57 22.82 -23.55
N LEU A 433 10.74 22.58 -24.13
CA LEU A 433 12.00 22.46 -23.38
C LEU A 433 12.33 23.72 -22.57
N LEU A 434 12.08 24.92 -23.12
CA LEU A 434 12.38 26.18 -22.44
C LEU A 434 11.55 26.33 -21.16
N GLU A 435 10.26 26.02 -21.22
CA GLU A 435 9.37 25.96 -20.05
C GLU A 435 9.85 24.91 -19.04
N GLY A 436 10.34 23.76 -19.50
CA GLY A 436 10.93 22.75 -18.63
C GLY A 436 12.20 23.21 -17.90
N TYR A 437 13.12 23.88 -18.60
CA TYR A 437 14.32 24.48 -18.01
C TYR A 437 13.99 25.64 -17.07
N ALA A 438 13.07 26.53 -17.49
CA ALA A 438 12.59 27.65 -16.68
C ALA A 438 11.95 27.14 -15.38
N ASP A 439 11.12 26.10 -15.45
CA ASP A 439 10.53 25.49 -14.27
C ASP A 439 11.60 24.80 -13.39
N GLY A 440 12.65 24.23 -13.97
CA GLY A 440 13.80 23.74 -13.21
C GLY A 440 14.41 24.79 -12.27
N VAL A 441 14.39 26.07 -12.63
CA VAL A 441 14.83 27.16 -11.75
C VAL A 441 13.67 27.66 -10.86
N GLN A 442 12.51 27.93 -11.44
CA GLN A 442 11.35 28.48 -10.72
C GLN A 442 10.86 27.56 -9.61
N SER A 443 10.99 26.24 -9.77
CA SER A 443 10.60 25.27 -8.75
C SER A 443 11.35 25.47 -7.43
N LEU A 444 12.61 25.88 -7.48
CA LEU A 444 13.42 26.13 -6.29
C LEU A 444 13.00 27.42 -5.58
N ILE A 445 12.41 28.37 -6.30
CA ILE A 445 11.87 29.61 -5.73
C ILE A 445 10.47 29.35 -5.16
N ARG A 446 9.61 28.67 -5.95
CA ARG A 446 8.26 28.25 -5.56
C ARG A 446 8.28 27.32 -4.34
N GLY A 447 9.31 26.47 -4.25
CA GLY A 447 9.41 25.44 -3.22
C GLY A 447 8.18 24.54 -3.24
N ARG A 448 7.51 24.39 -2.09
CA ARG A 448 6.23 23.67 -1.94
C ARG A 448 5.00 24.60 -1.96
N GLY A 449 5.08 25.75 -2.62
CA GLY A 449 3.97 26.71 -2.66
C GLY A 449 3.79 27.52 -1.37
N ARG A 450 4.85 27.70 -0.57
CA ARG A 450 4.74 28.36 0.76
C ARG A 450 4.22 29.81 0.71
N SER A 451 4.37 30.50 -0.41
CA SER A 451 3.99 31.90 -0.59
C SER A 451 2.67 32.11 -1.33
N ASP A 452 2.09 31.06 -1.94
CA ASP A 452 0.84 31.16 -2.71
C ASP A 452 -0.12 30.03 -2.32
N SER A 453 -1.29 30.38 -1.78
CA SER A 453 -2.26 29.43 -1.26
C SER A 453 -2.82 28.50 -2.35
N GLY A 454 -3.03 29.01 -3.57
CA GLY A 454 -3.51 28.21 -4.70
C GLY A 454 -2.47 27.17 -5.12
N THR A 455 -1.21 27.57 -5.29
CA THR A 455 -0.10 26.65 -5.58
C THR A 455 0.06 25.59 -4.49
N ARG A 456 -0.04 25.97 -3.20
CA ARG A 456 0.03 25.02 -2.08
C ARG A 456 -1.10 23.99 -2.17
N GLU A 457 -2.33 24.44 -2.44
CA GLU A 457 -3.48 23.55 -2.59
C GLU A 457 -3.26 22.52 -3.71
N ILE A 458 -2.76 22.94 -4.88
CA ILE A 458 -2.44 22.03 -5.99
C ILE A 458 -1.38 21.00 -5.59
N ILE A 459 -0.27 21.44 -4.97
CA ILE A 459 0.81 20.55 -4.54
C ILE A 459 0.31 19.53 -3.50
N ASP A 460 -0.54 19.97 -2.58
CA ASP A 460 -1.16 19.12 -1.57
C ASP A 460 -2.11 18.07 -2.20
N LEU A 461 -2.92 18.47 -3.18
CA LEU A 461 -3.83 17.57 -3.92
C LEU A 461 -3.08 16.58 -4.81
N LEU A 462 -1.94 17.00 -5.39
CA LEU A 462 -1.01 16.11 -6.11
C LEU A 462 -0.24 15.18 -5.15
N ARG A 463 -0.29 15.43 -3.84
CA ARG A 463 0.51 14.75 -2.81
C ARG A 463 2.01 14.89 -3.11
N ALA A 464 2.44 16.04 -3.64
CA ALA A 464 3.77 16.26 -4.22
C ALA A 464 4.76 16.88 -3.23
N GLY A 465 6.06 16.56 -3.40
CA GLY A 465 7.17 17.21 -2.68
C GLY A 465 7.13 17.12 -1.16
N SER A 466 6.51 16.07 -0.58
CA SER A 466 6.39 15.90 0.87
C SER A 466 7.18 14.69 1.39
N GLU A 467 8.19 14.23 0.65
CA GLU A 467 8.98 13.06 1.02
C GLU A 467 9.95 13.34 2.16
N GLY A 468 10.43 14.58 2.27
CA GLY A 468 11.19 15.05 3.43
C GLY A 468 10.40 14.98 4.74
N MET A 469 9.06 15.05 4.67
CA MET A 469 8.19 14.92 5.85
C MET A 469 8.09 13.49 6.36
N LEU A 470 8.28 12.50 5.49
CA LEU A 470 8.22 11.07 5.83
C LEU A 470 9.56 10.52 6.34
N GLY A 471 10.60 11.35 6.47
CA GLY A 471 11.87 10.97 7.10
C GLY A 471 12.66 9.85 6.39
N HIS A 472 12.36 9.56 5.12
CA HIS A 472 12.93 8.42 4.39
C HIS A 472 13.48 8.80 3.00
N ILE A 473 14.23 9.90 2.90
CA ILE A 473 14.88 10.32 1.64
C ILE A 473 16.12 9.48 1.30
N ALA A 474 16.60 8.62 2.22
CA ALA A 474 17.68 7.68 1.92
C ALA A 474 17.47 6.94 0.59
N GLY A 475 16.23 6.73 0.12
CA GLY A 475 15.87 6.11 -1.16
C GLY A 475 16.55 6.63 -2.45
N ARG A 476 17.08 7.86 -2.52
CA ARG A 476 17.80 8.34 -3.73
C ARG A 476 19.21 7.74 -3.85
N PHE A 477 19.86 7.45 -2.73
CA PHE A 477 21.23 6.92 -2.65
C PHE A 477 21.34 5.60 -1.87
N ASP A 478 20.29 5.16 -1.20
CA ASP A 478 20.24 3.93 -0.40
C ASP A 478 19.11 3.06 -0.95
N ALA A 479 19.45 1.82 -1.30
CA ALA A 479 18.45 0.84 -1.65
C ALA A 479 17.74 0.46 -0.35
N GLN A 480 16.67 1.19 -0.03
CA GLN A 480 15.73 1.08 1.10
C GLN A 480 15.96 -0.11 2.06
N ASP A 481 16.87 0.06 3.01
CA ASP A 481 16.87 -0.72 4.24
C ASP A 481 16.62 0.24 5.42
N THR A 482 15.89 -0.22 6.43
CA THR A 482 15.63 0.61 7.62
C THR A 482 16.90 0.77 8.46
N VAL A 483 17.51 1.95 8.38
CA VAL A 483 18.62 2.36 9.24
C VAL A 483 18.14 2.43 10.71
N PRO A 484 18.94 1.98 11.71
CA PRO A 484 18.57 2.08 13.12
C PRO A 484 18.20 3.50 13.57
N GLY A 485 17.20 3.62 14.45
CA GLY A 485 16.43 4.85 14.69
C GLY A 485 17.23 6.15 14.92
N THR A 486 18.26 6.14 15.77
CA THR A 486 19.07 7.35 16.05
C THR A 486 19.89 7.79 14.83
N LEU A 487 20.47 6.83 14.10
CA LEU A 487 21.26 7.11 12.91
C LEU A 487 20.37 7.59 11.75
N SER A 488 19.14 7.06 11.63
CA SER A 488 18.15 7.57 10.68
C SER A 488 17.83 9.06 10.91
N LYS A 489 17.62 9.47 12.17
CA LYS A 489 17.43 10.89 12.53
C LYS A 489 18.63 11.75 12.13
N LEU A 490 19.85 11.27 12.38
CA LEU A 490 21.07 11.99 12.01
C LEU A 490 21.20 12.16 10.49
N THR A 491 20.97 11.10 9.73
CA THR A 491 20.95 11.11 8.26
C THR A 491 19.94 12.11 7.72
N ASN A 492 18.74 12.16 8.31
CA ASN A 492 17.71 13.13 7.91
C ASN A 492 18.12 14.59 8.21
N VAL A 493 18.72 14.86 9.37
CA VAL A 493 19.25 16.19 9.70
C VAL A 493 20.35 16.58 8.72
N PHE A 494 21.27 15.68 8.42
CA PHE A 494 22.35 15.91 7.48
C PHE A 494 21.82 16.30 6.09
N PHE A 495 20.90 15.53 5.50
CA PHE A 495 20.36 15.85 4.16
C PHE A 495 19.43 17.07 4.14
N ARG A 496 18.80 17.39 5.27
CA ARG A 496 18.07 18.66 5.43
C ARG A 496 19.05 19.83 5.42
N TRP A 497 20.15 19.73 6.16
CA TRP A 497 21.18 20.77 6.26
C TRP A 497 22.02 20.90 4.99
N SER A 498 22.21 19.83 4.23
CA SER A 498 22.84 19.93 2.92
C SER A 498 21.96 20.67 1.90
N GLY A 499 20.66 20.82 2.16
CA GLY A 499 19.69 21.42 1.26
C GLY A 499 19.14 20.47 0.19
N LEU A 500 19.60 19.22 0.17
CA LEU A 500 19.20 18.25 -0.85
C LEU A 500 17.71 17.85 -0.74
N ASN A 501 17.18 17.77 0.48
CA ASN A 501 15.75 17.47 0.70
C ASN A 501 14.88 18.56 0.06
N TYR A 502 15.20 19.83 0.35
CA TYR A 502 14.49 20.97 -0.24
C TYR A 502 14.58 20.95 -1.76
N TRP A 503 15.79 20.75 -2.32
CA TRP A 503 15.99 20.67 -3.76
C TRP A 503 15.13 19.59 -4.41
N THR A 504 15.18 18.37 -3.88
CA THR A 504 14.46 17.20 -4.44
C THR A 504 12.95 17.39 -4.35
N ASP A 505 12.45 17.80 -3.19
CA ASP A 505 11.03 18.04 -2.95
C ASP A 505 10.49 19.17 -3.85
N ALA A 506 11.22 20.28 -3.95
CA ALA A 506 10.87 21.42 -4.79
C ALA A 506 10.85 21.05 -6.28
N GLN A 507 11.87 20.35 -6.77
CA GLN A 507 11.92 19.94 -8.17
C GLN A 507 10.78 19.00 -8.55
N ARG A 508 10.45 18.03 -7.68
CA ARG A 508 9.36 17.08 -7.91
C ARG A 508 8.00 17.77 -7.85
N ALA A 509 7.75 18.57 -6.82
CA ALA A 509 6.52 19.36 -6.71
C ALA A 509 6.32 20.26 -7.93
N GLY A 510 7.38 20.95 -8.38
CA GLY A 510 7.31 21.79 -9.57
C GLY A 510 7.05 21.01 -10.86
N ALA A 511 7.68 19.83 -11.03
CA ALA A 511 7.43 18.99 -12.19
C ALA A 511 5.96 18.54 -12.26
N GLU A 512 5.42 18.03 -11.14
CA GLU A 512 4.01 17.59 -11.06
C GLU A 512 3.03 18.76 -11.20
N PHE A 513 3.36 19.91 -10.62
CA PHE A 513 2.58 21.14 -10.77
C PHE A 513 2.49 21.59 -12.24
N ILE A 514 3.61 21.58 -12.97
CA ILE A 514 3.63 21.93 -14.40
C ILE A 514 2.93 20.89 -15.27
N MET A 515 3.05 19.59 -14.96
CA MET A 515 2.27 18.53 -15.62
C MET A 515 0.77 18.77 -15.44
N SER A 516 0.34 19.06 -14.21
CA SER A 516 -1.05 19.37 -13.87
C SER A 516 -1.57 20.59 -14.64
N ARG A 517 -0.75 21.65 -14.72
CA ARG A 517 -1.03 22.85 -15.51
C ARG A 517 -1.13 22.57 -17.01
N HIS A 518 -0.27 21.70 -17.53
CA HIS A 518 -0.26 21.31 -18.94
C HIS A 518 -1.56 20.62 -19.33
N LEU A 519 -2.03 19.68 -18.52
CA LEU A 519 -3.35 19.07 -18.71
C LEU A 519 -4.46 20.11 -18.58
N GLY A 520 -4.34 21.04 -17.64
CA GLY A 520 -5.20 22.23 -17.50
C GLY A 520 -5.42 23.01 -18.79
N ARG A 521 -4.34 23.29 -19.54
CA ARG A 521 -4.43 23.97 -20.85
C ARG A 521 -5.18 23.16 -21.90
N LEU A 522 -5.24 21.85 -21.74
CA LEU A 522 -5.87 20.91 -22.66
C LEU A 522 -7.29 20.51 -22.23
N GLN A 523 -7.83 21.07 -21.15
CA GLN A 523 -9.16 20.71 -20.63
C GLN A 523 -10.26 20.80 -21.69
N ARG A 524 -10.18 21.76 -22.62
CA ARG A 524 -11.19 21.93 -23.68
C ARG A 524 -10.94 21.06 -24.92
N THR A 525 -9.92 20.21 -24.91
CA THR A 525 -9.52 19.38 -26.05
C THR A 525 -10.00 17.95 -25.85
N GLU A 526 -10.74 17.42 -26.83
CA GLU A 526 -11.15 16.01 -26.86
C GLU A 526 -9.94 15.08 -26.94
N PHE A 527 -10.07 13.85 -26.43
CA PHE A 527 -8.94 12.92 -26.32
C PHE A 527 -8.23 12.70 -27.66
N ALA A 528 -8.99 12.51 -28.75
CA ALA A 528 -8.45 12.29 -30.09
C ALA A 528 -7.70 13.51 -30.66
N ALA A 529 -8.00 14.72 -30.19
CA ALA A 529 -7.38 15.97 -30.61
C ALA A 529 -6.19 16.39 -29.71
N LEU A 530 -5.93 15.68 -28.60
CA LEU A 530 -4.78 15.95 -27.75
C LEU A 530 -3.46 15.78 -28.52
N PRO A 531 -2.37 16.45 -28.12
CA PRO A 531 -1.04 16.14 -28.67
C PRO A 531 -0.71 14.66 -28.54
N ARG A 532 -0.11 14.04 -29.58
CA ARG A 532 0.23 12.60 -29.57
C ARG A 532 1.06 12.18 -28.36
N GLN A 533 1.92 13.07 -27.87
CA GLN A 533 2.71 12.88 -26.66
C GLN A 533 1.83 12.75 -25.42
N THR A 534 0.83 13.63 -25.27
CA THR A 534 -0.11 13.61 -24.15
C THR A 534 -1.06 12.41 -24.23
N GLN A 535 -1.63 12.12 -25.41
CA GLN A 535 -2.45 10.91 -25.62
C GLN A 535 -1.70 9.65 -25.20
N ARG A 536 -0.48 9.49 -25.72
CA ARG A 536 0.38 8.36 -25.37
C ARG A 536 0.54 8.23 -23.87
N VAL A 537 0.91 9.31 -23.18
CA VAL A 537 1.17 9.28 -21.74
C VAL A 537 -0.08 8.92 -20.95
N LEU A 538 -1.26 9.47 -21.29
CA LEU A 538 -2.53 9.09 -20.65
C LEU A 538 -2.84 7.60 -20.89
N THR A 539 -2.64 7.10 -22.11
CA THR A 539 -2.80 5.67 -22.43
C THR A 539 -1.84 4.76 -21.64
N LEU A 540 -0.60 5.19 -21.35
CA LEU A 540 0.33 4.41 -20.52
C LEU A 540 -0.25 4.09 -19.12
N PHE A 541 -1.13 4.95 -18.60
CA PHE A 541 -1.81 4.78 -17.31
C PHE A 541 -3.25 4.28 -17.44
N ASP A 542 -3.61 3.77 -18.62
CA ASP A 542 -4.95 3.28 -18.94
C ASP A 542 -6.04 4.36 -18.75
N ILE A 543 -5.70 5.65 -18.91
CA ILE A 543 -6.71 6.72 -18.92
C ILE A 543 -7.35 6.71 -20.31
N LYS A 544 -8.62 6.30 -20.36
CA LYS A 544 -9.38 6.11 -21.59
C LYS A 544 -10.02 7.42 -22.09
N PRO A 545 -10.41 7.49 -23.37
CA PRO A 545 -11.11 8.67 -23.89
C PRO A 545 -12.34 9.07 -23.07
N GLU A 546 -13.14 8.10 -22.65
CA GLU A 546 -14.37 8.34 -21.88
C GLU A 546 -14.04 8.91 -20.49
N GLU A 547 -13.01 8.38 -19.84
CA GLU A 547 -12.52 8.87 -18.55
C GLU A 547 -11.96 10.30 -18.67
N TRP A 548 -11.25 10.61 -19.75
CA TRP A 548 -10.79 11.97 -20.04
C TRP A 548 -11.94 12.94 -20.26
N ASP A 549 -12.95 12.53 -21.03
CA ASP A 549 -14.14 13.34 -21.30
C ASP A 549 -14.94 13.61 -20.03
N ALA A 550 -15.05 12.61 -19.15
CA ALA A 550 -15.71 12.77 -17.86
C ALA A 550 -14.93 13.69 -16.91
N LEU A 551 -13.59 13.59 -16.88
CA LEU A 551 -12.74 14.48 -16.08
C LEU A 551 -12.83 15.93 -16.55
N ARG A 552 -12.75 16.18 -17.87
CA ARG A 552 -12.73 17.54 -18.40
C ARG A 552 -14.06 18.28 -18.28
N ALA A 553 -15.16 17.54 -18.14
CA ALA A 553 -16.49 18.10 -17.87
C ALA A 553 -16.65 18.63 -16.44
N GLY A 554 -15.78 18.25 -15.50
CA GLY A 554 -15.78 18.75 -14.12
C GLY A 554 -15.01 20.04 -13.91
N GLU A 555 -15.15 20.63 -12.72
CA GLU A 555 -14.39 21.81 -12.31
C GLU A 555 -13.00 21.45 -11.78
N TRP A 556 -11.99 22.09 -12.37
CA TRP A 556 -10.59 21.90 -12.02
C TRP A 556 -10.09 23.07 -11.17
N VAL A 557 -9.24 22.75 -10.20
CA VAL A 557 -8.70 23.74 -9.26
C VAL A 557 -7.90 24.79 -10.03
N GLN A 558 -8.07 26.06 -9.67
CA GLN A 558 -7.39 27.18 -10.31
C GLN A 558 -6.20 27.65 -9.45
N ALA A 559 -5.04 27.82 -10.06
CA ALA A 559 -3.86 28.46 -9.46
C ALA A 559 -3.15 29.31 -10.51
N ASP A 560 -2.60 30.46 -10.12
CA ASP A 560 -1.97 31.42 -11.06
C ASP A 560 -2.87 31.81 -12.25
N GLY A 561 -4.20 31.85 -12.04
CA GLY A 561 -5.19 32.12 -13.09
C GLY A 561 -5.30 31.03 -14.16
N ARG A 562 -4.86 29.80 -13.86
CA ARG A 562 -4.85 28.65 -14.78
C ARG A 562 -5.49 27.43 -14.12
N ALA A 563 -6.13 26.59 -14.94
CA ALA A 563 -6.69 25.32 -14.49
C ALA A 563 -5.59 24.28 -14.25
N HIS A 564 -5.81 23.41 -13.28
CA HIS A 564 -4.90 22.33 -12.91
C HIS A 564 -5.69 21.02 -12.71
N LEU A 565 -5.34 19.98 -13.46
CA LEU A 565 -5.87 18.64 -13.20
C LEU A 565 -5.15 18.04 -11.99
N THR A 566 -5.90 17.70 -10.96
CA THR A 566 -5.40 16.98 -9.79
C THR A 566 -6.18 15.68 -9.61
N PRO A 567 -5.62 14.65 -8.95
CA PRO A 567 -6.31 13.37 -8.72
C PRO A 567 -7.69 13.50 -8.06
N ASP A 568 -7.87 14.49 -7.17
CA ASP A 568 -9.15 14.79 -6.52
C ASP A 568 -10.28 15.17 -7.50
N ALA A 569 -9.96 15.57 -8.74
CA ALA A 569 -10.97 15.83 -9.76
C ALA A 569 -11.85 14.60 -10.03
N ALA A 570 -11.31 13.39 -9.91
CA ALA A 570 -12.06 12.14 -10.02
C ALA A 570 -13.03 11.95 -8.83
N SER A 571 -12.59 12.29 -7.62
CA SER A 571 -13.39 12.20 -6.39
C SER A 571 -14.59 13.16 -6.41
N ARG A 572 -14.46 14.31 -7.08
CA ARG A 572 -15.51 15.34 -7.19
C ARG A 572 -16.49 15.13 -8.34
N MET A 573 -16.32 14.06 -9.13
CA MET A 573 -17.24 13.76 -10.24
C MET A 573 -18.65 13.47 -9.73
N THR A 574 -19.66 14.01 -10.40
CA THR A 574 -21.07 13.75 -10.09
C THR A 574 -21.43 12.30 -10.39
N ASP A 575 -22.47 11.79 -9.72
CA ASP A 575 -22.99 10.44 -9.99
C ASP A 575 -23.34 10.25 -11.47
N GLN A 576 -23.89 11.27 -12.12
CA GLN A 576 -24.22 11.23 -13.56
C GLN A 576 -22.97 11.06 -14.44
N GLN A 577 -21.88 11.76 -14.13
CA GLN A 577 -20.62 11.61 -14.88
C GLN A 577 -20.04 10.21 -14.70
N VAL A 578 -20.10 9.66 -13.49
CA VAL A 578 -19.61 8.31 -13.19
C VAL A 578 -20.50 7.25 -13.83
N ASP A 579 -21.81 7.43 -13.82
CA ASP A 579 -22.77 6.51 -14.45
C ASP A 579 -22.50 6.34 -15.95
N GLY A 580 -22.10 7.41 -16.64
CA GLY A 580 -21.65 7.36 -18.04
C GLY A 580 -20.41 6.48 -18.26
N LEU A 581 -19.53 6.36 -17.26
CA LEU A 581 -18.32 5.53 -17.33
C LEU A 581 -18.57 4.05 -17.00
N ILE A 582 -19.49 3.78 -16.07
CA ILE A 582 -19.71 2.42 -15.54
C ILE A 582 -21.11 1.85 -15.83
N GLY A 583 -21.83 2.42 -16.80
CA GLY A 583 -23.20 2.04 -17.16
C GLY A 583 -23.43 0.53 -17.24
N GLY A 584 -22.61 -0.20 -18.01
CA GLY A 584 -22.74 -1.66 -18.11
C GLY A 584 -22.52 -2.43 -16.79
N LYS A 585 -21.69 -1.90 -15.88
CA LYS A 585 -21.52 -2.48 -14.54
C LYS A 585 -22.75 -2.22 -13.67
N LEU A 586 -23.30 -1.01 -13.75
CA LEU A 586 -24.54 -0.64 -13.06
C LEU A 586 -25.72 -1.48 -13.55
N ASP A 587 -25.82 -1.70 -14.86
CA ASP A 587 -26.82 -2.59 -15.46
C ASP A 587 -26.66 -4.02 -14.96
N GLY A 588 -25.43 -4.54 -14.89
CA GLY A 588 -25.16 -5.85 -14.29
C GLY A 588 -25.59 -5.95 -12.83
N ILE A 589 -25.39 -4.90 -12.03
CA ILE A 589 -25.85 -4.83 -10.63
C ILE A 589 -27.39 -4.84 -10.57
N ARG A 590 -28.06 -4.05 -11.41
CA ARG A 590 -29.52 -4.02 -11.52
C ARG A 590 -30.09 -5.38 -11.91
N GLN A 591 -29.52 -6.02 -12.94
CA GLN A 591 -29.94 -7.36 -13.38
C GLN A 591 -29.72 -8.41 -12.30
N ALA A 592 -28.59 -8.40 -11.59
CA ALA A 592 -28.35 -9.32 -10.48
C ALA A 592 -29.34 -9.11 -9.31
N ALA A 593 -29.83 -7.88 -9.09
CA ALA A 593 -30.88 -7.62 -8.11
C ALA A 593 -32.24 -8.15 -8.58
N LEU A 594 -32.58 -7.99 -9.87
CA LEU A 594 -33.77 -8.58 -10.48
C LEU A 594 -33.78 -10.11 -10.38
N ASP A 595 -32.67 -10.76 -10.71
CA ASP A 595 -32.52 -12.22 -10.63
C ASP A 595 -32.69 -12.73 -9.19
N ARG A 596 -32.19 -11.99 -8.19
CA ARG A 596 -32.36 -12.34 -6.77
C ARG A 596 -33.81 -12.21 -6.34
N MET A 597 -34.47 -11.12 -6.74
CA MET A 597 -35.89 -10.96 -6.48
C MET A 597 -36.67 -12.12 -7.09
N GLU A 598 -36.46 -12.43 -8.37
CA GLU A 598 -37.11 -13.55 -9.06
C GLU A 598 -36.91 -14.88 -8.31
N LYS A 599 -35.69 -15.18 -7.86
CA LYS A 599 -35.43 -16.38 -7.05
C LYS A 599 -36.15 -16.39 -5.70
N ALA A 600 -36.26 -15.24 -5.03
CA ALA A 600 -37.00 -15.12 -3.79
C ALA A 600 -38.50 -15.34 -4.01
N VAL A 601 -39.06 -14.81 -5.11
CA VAL A 601 -40.45 -15.08 -5.53
C VAL A 601 -40.66 -16.58 -5.78
N ASP A 602 -39.80 -17.20 -6.58
CA ASP A 602 -39.89 -18.63 -6.90
C ASP A 602 -39.73 -19.52 -5.66
N ALA A 603 -39.01 -19.05 -4.64
CA ALA A 603 -38.90 -19.77 -3.36
C ALA A 603 -40.23 -19.72 -2.58
N LEU A 604 -40.91 -18.57 -2.59
CA LEU A 604 -42.22 -18.39 -1.96
C LEU A 604 -43.31 -19.22 -2.66
N ASP A 605 -43.31 -19.28 -4.00
CA ASP A 605 -44.22 -20.15 -4.78
C ASP A 605 -44.03 -21.64 -4.42
N ARG A 606 -42.78 -22.05 -4.16
CA ARG A 606 -42.47 -23.40 -3.70
C ARG A 606 -42.93 -23.65 -2.26
N LEU A 607 -42.86 -22.66 -1.39
CA LEU A 607 -43.41 -22.75 -0.03
C LEU A 607 -44.93 -22.89 -0.06
N GLU A 608 -45.64 -22.13 -0.90
CA GLU A 608 -47.08 -22.29 -1.12
C GLU A 608 -47.42 -23.72 -1.55
N SER A 609 -46.70 -24.23 -2.55
CA SER A 609 -46.88 -25.58 -3.07
C SER A 609 -46.64 -26.66 -2.00
N ARG A 610 -45.67 -26.45 -1.11
CA ARG A 610 -45.41 -27.35 0.04
C ARG A 610 -46.55 -27.29 1.06
N LEU A 611 -47.06 -26.09 1.33
CA LEU A 611 -48.15 -25.87 2.28
C LEU A 611 -49.45 -26.54 1.79
N ALA A 612 -49.78 -26.37 0.50
CA ALA A 612 -50.92 -27.02 -0.14
C ALA A 612 -50.84 -28.56 -0.10
N LYS A 613 -49.63 -29.13 -0.26
CA LYS A 613 -49.42 -30.59 -0.13
C LYS A 613 -49.61 -31.08 1.31
N HIS A 614 -49.15 -30.32 2.31
CA HIS A 614 -49.40 -30.63 3.71
C HIS A 614 -50.90 -30.52 4.04
N GLU A 615 -51.59 -29.52 3.50
CA GLU A 615 -53.04 -29.34 3.70
C GLU A 615 -53.81 -30.56 3.18
N ALA A 616 -53.48 -31.00 1.96
CA ALA A 616 -54.09 -32.16 1.34
C ALA A 616 -53.78 -33.48 2.07
N ALA A 617 -52.58 -33.62 2.66
CA ALA A 617 -52.22 -34.79 3.46
C ALA A 617 -53.00 -34.86 4.78
N MET A 618 -53.21 -33.71 5.44
CA MET A 618 -53.99 -33.64 6.69
C MET A 618 -55.50 -33.67 6.47
N GLY A 619 -55.98 -33.30 5.29
CA GLY A 619 -57.35 -33.53 4.84
C GLY A 619 -57.81 -34.99 4.95
N LYS A 620 -56.86 -35.95 4.92
CA LYS A 620 -57.11 -37.39 5.02
C LYS A 620 -57.09 -37.94 6.46
N ALA A 621 -56.66 -37.15 7.44
CA ALA A 621 -56.70 -37.49 8.86
C ALA A 621 -58.03 -36.99 9.47
N GLY A 622 -58.75 -37.85 10.19
CA GLY A 622 -60.14 -37.62 10.63
C GLY A 622 -60.41 -36.39 11.53
N PRO A 623 -61.69 -36.08 11.78
CA PRO A 623 -62.21 -34.73 12.04
C PRO A 623 -62.12 -34.19 13.48
N THR A 624 -61.18 -34.63 14.32
CA THR A 624 -61.15 -34.19 15.74
C THR A 624 -59.94 -33.33 16.15
N GLY A 625 -58.89 -33.26 15.32
CA GLY A 625 -57.74 -32.34 15.49
C GLY A 625 -57.42 -31.48 14.25
N ALA A 626 -57.91 -31.86 13.08
CA ALA A 626 -57.53 -31.29 11.79
C ALA A 626 -57.99 -29.83 11.57
N ASP A 627 -59.06 -29.37 12.22
CA ASP A 627 -59.68 -28.07 11.88
C ASP A 627 -58.86 -26.85 12.31
N VAL A 628 -58.05 -26.97 13.37
CA VAL A 628 -57.22 -25.85 13.88
C VAL A 628 -55.93 -25.71 13.09
N GLU A 629 -55.30 -26.83 12.73
CA GLU A 629 -54.13 -26.82 11.85
C GLU A 629 -54.52 -26.41 10.42
N ARG A 630 -55.66 -26.89 9.91
CA ARG A 630 -56.19 -26.50 8.59
C ARG A 630 -56.54 -25.01 8.53
N ALA A 631 -57.10 -24.43 9.59
CA ALA A 631 -57.37 -22.99 9.67
C ALA A 631 -56.08 -22.14 9.80
N THR A 632 -55.07 -22.63 10.53
CA THR A 632 -53.76 -21.94 10.64
C THR A 632 -53.02 -21.99 9.31
N MET A 633 -53.04 -23.13 8.63
CA MET A 633 -52.47 -23.30 7.30
C MET A 633 -53.22 -22.50 6.24
N GLN A 634 -54.55 -22.48 6.23
CA GLN A 634 -55.32 -21.61 5.32
C GLN A 634 -54.98 -20.14 5.53
N ALA A 635 -54.84 -19.69 6.78
CA ALA A 635 -54.39 -18.34 7.07
C ALA A 635 -52.97 -18.07 6.54
N THR A 636 -52.06 -19.04 6.67
CA THR A 636 -50.71 -18.96 6.08
C THR A 636 -50.77 -18.97 4.54
N VAL A 637 -51.59 -19.81 3.90
CA VAL A 637 -51.80 -19.83 2.43
C VAL A 637 -52.35 -18.49 1.97
N GLU A 638 -53.40 -17.97 2.62
CA GLU A 638 -53.96 -16.68 2.24
C GLU A 638 -52.96 -15.52 2.47
N GLY A 639 -52.14 -15.62 3.52
CA GLY A 639 -51.00 -14.73 3.74
C GLY A 639 -50.03 -14.77 2.56
N VAL A 640 -49.61 -15.98 2.16
CA VAL A 640 -48.72 -16.23 1.01
C VAL A 640 -49.34 -15.77 -0.32
N GLN A 641 -50.64 -15.93 -0.54
CA GLN A 641 -51.33 -15.51 -1.78
C GLN A 641 -51.51 -14.00 -1.85
N ARG A 642 -51.85 -13.34 -0.73
CA ARG A 642 -51.82 -11.88 -0.63
C ARG A 642 -50.40 -11.36 -0.87
N TYR A 643 -49.41 -12.09 -0.39
CA TYR A 643 -48.01 -11.77 -0.58
C TYR A 643 -47.54 -11.91 -2.02
N GLN A 644 -47.90 -13.01 -2.71
CA GLN A 644 -47.65 -13.22 -4.13
C GLN A 644 -48.17 -12.08 -5.00
N ARG A 645 -49.40 -11.60 -4.76
CA ARG A 645 -49.96 -10.47 -5.52
C ARG A 645 -49.14 -9.20 -5.34
N SER A 646 -48.74 -8.93 -4.10
CA SER A 646 -47.91 -7.78 -3.74
C SER A 646 -46.51 -7.88 -4.36
N ILE A 647 -45.95 -9.09 -4.39
CA ILE A 647 -44.67 -9.40 -5.04
C ILE A 647 -44.75 -9.27 -6.56
N GLN A 648 -45.81 -9.72 -7.22
CA GLN A 648 -45.98 -9.57 -8.67
C GLN A 648 -46.08 -8.09 -9.06
N GLN A 649 -46.75 -7.29 -8.21
CA GLN A 649 -46.78 -5.85 -8.35
C GLN A 649 -45.37 -5.25 -8.16
N LEU A 650 -44.64 -5.66 -7.14
CA LEU A 650 -43.25 -5.28 -6.92
C LEU A 650 -42.29 -5.66 -8.05
N ARG A 651 -42.50 -6.84 -8.64
CA ARG A 651 -41.76 -7.31 -9.81
C ARG A 651 -41.99 -6.40 -11.00
N GLN A 652 -43.23 -5.92 -11.15
CA GLN A 652 -43.58 -4.93 -12.16
C GLN A 652 -42.96 -3.57 -11.85
N ASP A 653 -43.07 -3.10 -10.61
CA ASP A 653 -42.51 -1.81 -10.17
C ASP A 653 -40.99 -1.75 -10.33
N MET A 654 -40.28 -2.84 -9.99
CA MET A 654 -38.84 -2.96 -10.19
C MET A 654 -38.45 -3.06 -11.66
N ARG A 655 -39.26 -3.72 -12.50
CA ARG A 655 -39.07 -3.70 -13.96
C ARG A 655 -39.27 -2.31 -14.54
N GLU A 656 -40.27 -1.58 -14.07
CA GLU A 656 -40.53 -0.18 -14.43
C GLU A 656 -39.41 0.75 -13.96
N MET A 657 -38.87 0.52 -12.76
CA MET A 657 -37.69 1.24 -12.28
C MET A 657 -36.45 0.97 -13.14
N VAL A 658 -36.24 -0.29 -13.55
CA VAL A 658 -35.15 -0.65 -14.47
C VAL A 658 -35.37 -0.08 -15.87
N ALA A 659 -36.61 0.03 -16.32
CA ALA A 659 -37.00 0.70 -17.57
C ALA A 659 -36.94 2.24 -17.48
N GLY A 660 -36.65 2.80 -16.29
CA GLY A 660 -36.58 4.24 -16.05
C GLY A 660 -37.94 4.94 -15.96
N SER A 661 -39.05 4.20 -15.96
CA SER A 661 -40.41 4.76 -15.87
C SER A 661 -40.89 4.99 -14.43
N ARG A 662 -40.12 4.55 -13.43
CA ARG A 662 -40.36 4.81 -12.00
C ARG A 662 -39.06 5.11 -11.26
N THR A 663 -39.13 5.98 -10.26
CA THR A 663 -37.97 6.28 -9.43
C THR A 663 -37.77 5.23 -8.33
N GLN A 664 -36.52 5.05 -7.91
CA GLN A 664 -36.17 4.08 -6.88
C GLN A 664 -36.85 4.36 -5.53
N ASN A 665 -37.09 5.64 -5.22
CA ASN A 665 -37.78 6.05 -4.00
C ASN A 665 -39.28 5.69 -4.03
N GLU A 666 -39.94 5.77 -5.20
CA GLU A 666 -41.34 5.34 -5.36
C GLU A 666 -41.49 3.83 -5.19
N VAL A 667 -40.58 3.04 -5.76
CA VAL A 667 -40.56 1.59 -5.59
C VAL A 667 -40.25 1.20 -4.16
N HIS A 668 -39.29 1.86 -3.50
CA HIS A 668 -38.96 1.62 -2.11
C HIS A 668 -40.14 1.96 -1.17
N GLN A 669 -40.79 3.12 -1.35
CA GLN A 669 -41.96 3.47 -0.54
C GLN A 669 -43.13 2.50 -0.76
N HIS A 670 -43.32 2.01 -1.99
CA HIS A 670 -44.33 0.99 -2.26
C HIS A 670 -43.97 -0.35 -1.59
N LEU A 671 -42.71 -0.79 -1.70
CA LEU A 671 -42.18 -1.99 -1.02
C LEU A 671 -42.40 -1.92 0.49
N VAL A 672 -41.95 -0.85 1.14
CA VAL A 672 -42.03 -0.68 2.61
C VAL A 672 -43.49 -0.65 3.07
N ARG A 673 -44.39 -0.03 2.29
CA ARG A 673 -45.83 -0.02 2.61
C ARG A 673 -46.44 -1.41 2.54
N GLU A 674 -46.15 -2.15 1.47
CA GLU A 674 -46.65 -3.52 1.28
C GLU A 674 -46.06 -4.47 2.33
N ILE A 675 -44.73 -4.50 2.51
CA ILE A 675 -44.07 -5.33 3.51
C ILE A 675 -44.56 -4.98 4.93
N GLY A 676 -44.72 -3.69 5.24
CA GLY A 676 -45.28 -3.26 6.51
C GLY A 676 -46.73 -3.73 6.72
N TYR A 677 -47.55 -3.76 5.66
CA TYR A 677 -48.91 -4.29 5.70
C TYR A 677 -48.93 -5.81 5.92
N LEU A 678 -48.07 -6.53 5.21
CA LEU A 678 -47.93 -7.99 5.25
C LEU A 678 -47.38 -8.47 6.60
N ALA A 679 -46.35 -7.82 7.13
CA ALA A 679 -45.76 -8.14 8.44
C ALA A 679 -46.74 -7.88 9.60
N ARG A 680 -47.68 -6.94 9.45
CA ARG A 680 -48.76 -6.72 10.42
C ARG A 680 -49.84 -7.80 10.32
N ALA A 681 -50.26 -8.15 9.10
CA ALA A 681 -51.23 -9.21 8.86
C ALA A 681 -50.72 -10.57 9.37
N GLU A 682 -49.43 -10.88 9.19
CA GLU A 682 -48.79 -12.08 9.74
C GLU A 682 -48.77 -12.12 11.26
N ARG A 683 -48.37 -11.03 11.93
CA ARG A 683 -48.35 -10.99 13.40
C ARG A 683 -49.73 -11.18 14.00
N GLU A 684 -50.76 -10.59 13.41
CA GLU A 684 -52.14 -10.82 13.84
C GLU A 684 -52.59 -12.28 13.64
N LEU A 685 -52.13 -12.92 12.58
CA LEU A 685 -52.40 -14.34 12.30
C LEU A 685 -51.67 -15.28 13.26
N ALA A 686 -50.38 -15.04 13.53
CA ALA A 686 -49.59 -15.81 14.48
C ALA A 686 -50.17 -15.75 15.90
N VAL A 687 -50.55 -14.55 16.37
CA VAL A 687 -51.20 -14.37 17.68
C VAL A 687 -52.56 -15.08 17.74
N LYS A 688 -53.33 -15.06 16.65
CA LYS A 688 -54.60 -15.81 16.56
C LYS A 688 -54.38 -17.32 16.61
N ALA A 689 -53.30 -17.83 16.00
CA ALA A 689 -52.92 -19.23 16.04
C ALA A 689 -52.47 -19.67 17.43
N GLU A 690 -51.53 -18.94 18.07
CA GLU A 690 -51.00 -19.24 19.41
C GLU A 690 -52.09 -19.30 20.48
N ARG A 691 -52.98 -18.29 20.52
CA ARG A 691 -54.11 -18.25 21.46
C ARG A 691 -55.07 -19.44 21.30
N ARG A 692 -55.09 -20.09 20.14
CA ARG A 692 -55.97 -21.22 19.81
C ARG A 692 -55.30 -22.56 20.07
N VAL A 693 -54.00 -22.67 19.81
CA VAL A 693 -53.13 -23.80 20.19
C VAL A 693 -53.08 -23.98 21.72
N ALA A 694 -52.99 -22.89 22.48
CA ALA A 694 -52.99 -22.92 23.95
C ALA A 694 -54.26 -23.53 24.56
N ARG A 695 -55.41 -23.49 23.85
CA ARG A 695 -56.69 -24.05 24.30
C ARG A 695 -56.84 -25.55 24.08
N LEU A 696 -55.88 -26.20 23.43
CA LEU A 696 -55.97 -27.60 22.99
C LEU A 696 -54.97 -28.52 23.71
N LYS A 697 -54.28 -28.03 24.74
CA LYS A 697 -53.19 -28.75 25.43
C LYS A 697 -53.66 -29.96 26.26
N ASP A 698 -54.96 -30.16 26.45
CA ASP A 698 -55.51 -31.17 27.38
C ASP A 698 -55.95 -32.50 26.72
N ARG A 699 -55.52 -32.83 25.49
CA ARG A 699 -56.03 -34.02 24.76
C ARG A 699 -54.97 -34.86 24.01
N VAL A 700 -54.64 -36.01 24.61
CA VAL A 700 -54.07 -37.29 24.11
C VAL A 700 -52.59 -37.30 23.61
N PRO A 701 -51.68 -38.11 24.21
CA PRO A 701 -50.23 -38.09 23.95
C PRO A 701 -49.75 -38.52 22.55
N ALA A 702 -50.45 -39.44 21.87
CA ALA A 702 -50.07 -39.86 20.51
C ALA A 702 -50.44 -38.81 19.44
N ALA A 703 -51.43 -37.96 19.74
CA ALA A 703 -51.78 -36.79 18.94
C ALA A 703 -50.80 -35.64 19.18
N GLU A 704 -50.17 -35.55 20.37
CA GLU A 704 -49.15 -34.54 20.69
C GLU A 704 -47.92 -34.67 19.80
N ALA A 705 -47.35 -35.87 19.60
CA ALA A 705 -46.17 -36.04 18.75
C ALA A 705 -46.41 -35.70 17.27
N ALA A 706 -47.59 -36.01 16.73
CA ALA A 706 -47.97 -35.65 15.36
C ALA A 706 -48.21 -34.14 15.22
N ARG A 707 -48.85 -33.53 16.22
CA ARG A 707 -49.09 -32.09 16.33
C ARG A 707 -47.79 -31.31 16.48
N ASP A 708 -46.86 -31.77 17.29
CA ASP A 708 -45.55 -31.13 17.48
C ASP A 708 -44.73 -31.16 16.17
N LYS A 709 -44.83 -32.25 15.41
CA LYS A 709 -44.20 -32.37 14.09
C LYS A 709 -44.83 -31.44 13.05
N ALA A 710 -46.17 -31.30 13.05
CA ALA A 710 -46.89 -30.37 12.19
C ALA A 710 -46.62 -28.91 12.57
N ALA A 711 -46.63 -28.59 13.86
CA ALA A 711 -46.29 -27.26 14.38
C ALA A 711 -44.84 -26.87 14.04
N ALA A 712 -43.87 -27.79 14.19
CA ALA A 712 -42.50 -27.56 13.78
C ALA A 712 -42.34 -27.35 12.27
N ALA A 713 -43.12 -28.07 11.44
CA ALA A 713 -43.12 -27.88 9.99
C ALA A 713 -43.73 -26.53 9.58
N ILE A 714 -44.83 -26.11 10.21
CA ILE A 714 -45.47 -24.80 9.98
C ILE A 714 -44.55 -23.67 10.43
N GLU A 715 -43.95 -23.79 11.61
CA GLU A 715 -42.98 -22.82 12.12
C GLU A 715 -41.77 -22.72 11.19
N GLY A 716 -41.24 -23.84 10.70
CA GLY A 716 -40.16 -23.84 9.71
C GLY A 716 -40.53 -23.10 8.41
N ILE A 717 -41.75 -23.30 7.90
CA ILE A 717 -42.24 -22.59 6.70
C ILE A 717 -42.45 -21.10 6.98
N HIS A 718 -42.97 -20.74 8.15
CA HIS A 718 -43.13 -19.35 8.58
C HIS A 718 -41.76 -18.64 8.68
N GLN A 719 -40.76 -19.28 9.31
CA GLN A 719 -39.39 -18.76 9.39
C GLN A 719 -38.72 -18.63 8.02
N ASP A 720 -38.93 -19.60 7.11
CA ASP A 720 -38.43 -19.51 5.73
C ASP A 720 -39.09 -18.35 4.97
N MET A 721 -40.40 -18.13 5.16
CA MET A 721 -41.12 -17.02 4.57
C MET A 721 -40.62 -15.66 5.10
N LEU A 722 -40.44 -15.52 6.43
CA LEU A 722 -39.86 -14.32 7.05
C LEU A 722 -38.45 -14.02 6.52
N ARG A 723 -37.64 -15.05 6.26
CA ARG A 723 -36.30 -14.89 5.67
C ARG A 723 -36.38 -14.32 4.25
N HIS A 724 -37.29 -14.81 3.42
CA HIS A 724 -37.48 -14.29 2.06
C HIS A 724 -38.12 -12.89 2.05
N LEU A 725 -38.96 -12.58 3.04
CA LEU A 725 -39.49 -11.25 3.30
C LEU A 725 -38.38 -10.24 3.63
N ASP A 726 -37.52 -10.58 4.58
CA ASP A 726 -36.36 -9.76 4.95
C ASP A 726 -35.38 -9.60 3.79
N GLU A 727 -35.19 -10.65 2.99
CA GLU A 727 -34.41 -10.57 1.77
C GLU A 727 -35.01 -9.52 0.81
N LEU A 728 -36.31 -9.60 0.51
CA LEU A 728 -36.98 -8.67 -0.39
C LEU A 728 -37.01 -7.23 0.15
N ASP A 729 -37.26 -7.03 1.44
CA ASP A 729 -37.28 -5.71 2.10
C ASP A 729 -35.93 -5.00 1.99
N SER A 730 -34.85 -5.75 2.20
CA SER A 730 -33.49 -5.23 2.15
C SER A 730 -32.94 -5.07 0.73
N LEU A 731 -33.62 -5.52 -0.33
CA LEU A 731 -33.10 -5.46 -1.70
C LEU A 731 -32.86 -4.03 -2.21
N PRO A 732 -33.78 -3.05 -2.09
CA PRO A 732 -33.54 -1.70 -2.60
C PRO A 732 -32.37 -1.02 -1.90
N VAL A 733 -32.29 -1.15 -0.57
CA VAL A 733 -31.18 -0.60 0.22
C VAL A 733 -29.86 -1.24 -0.21
N ARG A 734 -29.82 -2.58 -0.36
CA ARG A 734 -28.64 -3.30 -0.86
C ARG A 734 -28.27 -2.92 -2.29
N LEU A 735 -29.25 -2.65 -3.15
CA LEU A 735 -29.03 -2.18 -4.52
C LEU A 735 -28.40 -0.79 -4.50
N ASP A 736 -28.96 0.15 -3.74
CA ASP A 736 -28.42 1.50 -3.56
C ASP A 736 -26.99 1.46 -3.03
N GLU A 737 -26.72 0.66 -2.01
CA GLU A 737 -25.38 0.46 -1.47
C GLU A 737 -24.42 -0.11 -2.53
N GLN A 738 -24.85 -1.10 -3.31
CA GLN A 738 -24.02 -1.70 -4.37
C GLN A 738 -23.71 -0.71 -5.48
N MET A 739 -24.69 0.10 -5.87
CA MET A 739 -24.57 1.14 -6.90
C MET A 739 -23.64 2.27 -6.42
N SER A 740 -23.85 2.79 -5.19
CA SER A 740 -22.97 3.78 -4.57
C SER A 740 -21.54 3.26 -4.47
N ARG A 741 -21.35 2.04 -3.94
CA ARG A 741 -20.02 1.43 -3.85
C ARG A 741 -19.37 1.24 -5.23
N ALA A 742 -20.15 0.95 -6.27
CA ALA A 742 -19.64 0.84 -7.63
C ALA A 742 -19.16 2.19 -8.17
N ARG A 743 -19.92 3.27 -7.92
CA ARG A 743 -19.54 4.65 -8.28
C ARG A 743 -18.30 5.12 -7.52
N ASP A 744 -18.26 4.92 -6.20
CA ASP A 744 -17.13 5.29 -5.36
C ASP A 744 -15.87 4.50 -5.74
N GLY A 745 -16.04 3.22 -6.11
CA GLY A 745 -14.98 2.42 -6.70
C GLY A 745 -14.46 3.01 -8.02
N ALA A 746 -15.34 3.47 -8.91
CA ALA A 746 -14.93 4.08 -10.17
C ALA A 746 -14.18 5.41 -9.98
N ARG A 747 -14.63 6.25 -9.05
CA ARG A 747 -13.93 7.48 -8.65
C ARG A 747 -12.55 7.18 -8.09
N ALA A 748 -12.47 6.22 -7.15
CA ALA A 748 -11.21 5.80 -6.54
C ALA A 748 -10.23 5.20 -7.56
N ASP A 749 -10.73 4.42 -8.51
CA ASP A 749 -9.94 3.81 -9.57
C ASP A 749 -9.33 4.88 -10.49
N LEU A 750 -10.13 5.87 -10.91
CA LEU A 750 -9.66 6.97 -11.74
C LEU A 750 -8.72 7.91 -10.98
N ALA A 751 -9.01 8.21 -9.71
CA ALA A 751 -8.09 8.94 -8.83
C ALA A 751 -6.74 8.22 -8.70
N LEU A 752 -6.75 6.89 -8.54
CA LEU A 752 -5.54 6.07 -8.48
C LEU A 752 -4.76 6.09 -9.79
N LYS A 753 -5.42 6.05 -10.96
CA LYS A 753 -4.77 6.22 -12.27
C LYS A 753 -4.07 7.58 -12.37
N LEU A 754 -4.74 8.66 -11.96
CA LEU A 754 -4.16 10.01 -11.94
C LEU A 754 -3.00 10.14 -10.95
N HIS A 755 -3.13 9.63 -9.73
CA HIS A 755 -2.03 9.59 -8.76
C HIS A 755 -0.84 8.78 -9.29
N SER A 756 -1.10 7.64 -9.92
CA SER A 756 -0.05 6.81 -10.54
C SER A 756 0.65 7.56 -11.66
N TYR A 757 -0.10 8.27 -12.51
CA TYR A 757 0.44 9.15 -13.55
C TYR A 757 1.36 10.22 -12.97
N PHE A 758 0.87 11.09 -12.09
CA PHE A 758 1.67 12.21 -11.57
C PHE A 758 2.89 11.71 -10.81
N SER A 759 2.72 10.70 -9.94
CA SER A 759 3.83 10.19 -9.13
C SER A 759 4.91 9.49 -9.95
N ASP A 760 4.53 8.63 -10.89
CA ASP A 760 5.47 7.93 -11.76
C ASP A 760 6.22 8.91 -12.68
N ARG A 761 5.51 9.85 -13.31
CA ARG A 761 6.16 10.86 -14.17
C ARG A 761 7.01 11.84 -13.35
N GLY A 762 6.61 12.16 -12.12
CA GLY A 762 7.40 12.93 -11.17
C GLY A 762 8.73 12.26 -10.82
N GLU A 763 8.76 10.92 -10.73
CA GLU A 763 10.01 10.16 -10.54
C GLU A 763 10.88 10.05 -11.80
N TYR A 764 10.31 10.28 -12.99
CA TYR A 764 11.08 10.40 -14.24
C TYR A 764 11.67 11.81 -14.40
N ALA A 765 11.03 12.83 -13.82
CA ALA A 765 11.54 14.19 -13.78
C ALA A 765 12.64 14.36 -12.73
N VAL A 766 12.46 13.76 -11.55
CA VAL A 766 13.45 13.72 -10.46
C VAL A 766 13.82 12.28 -10.19
N ILE A 767 14.93 11.85 -10.77
CA ILE A 767 15.35 10.45 -10.88
C ILE A 767 15.55 9.82 -9.50
N ASN A 768 14.64 8.91 -9.15
CA ASN A 768 14.75 8.01 -8.00
C ASN A 768 14.67 6.55 -8.46
N PRO A 769 15.45 5.63 -7.86
CA PRO A 769 15.35 4.19 -8.16
C PRO A 769 14.02 3.61 -7.63
N GLY A 770 13.24 2.99 -8.52
CA GLY A 770 12.00 2.30 -8.19
C GLY A 770 12.20 0.81 -7.90
N ALA A 771 11.09 0.05 -7.86
CA ALA A 771 11.12 -1.39 -7.60
C ALA A 771 11.93 -2.17 -8.65
N ARG A 772 11.88 -1.77 -9.94
CA ARG A 772 12.69 -2.37 -11.01
C ARG A 772 14.18 -2.25 -10.70
N GLU A 773 14.65 -1.04 -10.43
CA GLU A 773 16.07 -0.75 -10.25
C GLU A 773 16.59 -1.43 -8.98
N ARG A 774 15.80 -1.43 -7.90
CA ARG A 774 16.17 -2.13 -6.66
C ARG A 774 16.24 -3.64 -6.86
N ALA A 775 15.27 -4.25 -7.54
CA ALA A 775 15.31 -5.68 -7.86
C ALA A 775 16.52 -6.05 -8.75
N MET A 776 16.89 -5.18 -9.70
CA MET A 776 18.08 -5.36 -10.54
C MET A 776 19.38 -5.30 -9.73
N LEU A 777 19.52 -4.30 -8.86
CA LEU A 777 20.74 -4.10 -8.05
C LEU A 777 20.88 -5.15 -6.95
N ARG A 778 19.78 -5.55 -6.31
CA ARG A 778 19.78 -6.54 -5.22
C ARG A 778 19.74 -7.97 -5.71
N ARG A 779 19.31 -8.23 -6.95
CA ARG A 779 19.19 -9.58 -7.55
C ARG A 779 18.39 -10.58 -6.70
N GLY A 780 17.40 -10.11 -5.94
CA GLY A 780 16.58 -10.94 -5.04
C GLY A 780 17.30 -11.36 -3.74
N THR A 781 18.52 -10.87 -3.49
CA THR A 781 19.26 -11.20 -2.26
C THR A 781 18.71 -10.47 -1.04
N GLN A 782 18.57 -11.21 0.06
CA GLN A 782 18.02 -10.68 1.31
C GLN A 782 19.08 -9.94 2.14
N ALA A 783 18.62 -8.97 2.94
CA ALA A 783 19.49 -8.19 3.83
C ALA A 783 20.14 -9.09 4.89
N GLY A 784 21.35 -8.74 5.31
CA GLY A 784 22.13 -9.47 6.31
C GLY A 784 22.88 -10.69 5.79
N THR A 785 22.68 -11.08 4.53
CA THR A 785 23.57 -12.03 3.85
C THR A 785 24.80 -11.30 3.32
N LEU A 786 25.96 -11.97 3.24
CA LEU A 786 27.19 -11.33 2.75
C LEU A 786 27.03 -10.78 1.33
N GLU A 787 26.46 -11.60 0.43
CA GLU A 787 26.16 -11.18 -0.95
C GLU A 787 25.15 -10.02 -0.97
N GLY A 788 24.09 -10.10 -0.16
CA GLY A 788 23.05 -9.07 -0.13
C GLY A 788 23.53 -7.73 0.40
N GLU A 789 24.41 -7.70 1.41
CA GLU A 789 25.02 -6.46 1.89
C GLU A 789 26.02 -5.88 0.88
N ALA A 790 26.81 -6.73 0.21
CA ALA A 790 27.72 -6.28 -0.84
C ALA A 790 26.97 -5.64 -2.02
N LEU A 791 25.89 -6.27 -2.50
CA LEU A 791 25.06 -5.73 -3.57
C LEU A 791 24.36 -4.43 -3.19
N ARG A 792 23.91 -4.28 -1.93
CA ARG A 792 23.33 -3.02 -1.43
C ARG A 792 24.36 -1.89 -1.38
N PHE A 793 25.60 -2.20 -1.00
CA PHE A 793 26.70 -1.24 -0.97
C PHE A 793 27.07 -0.76 -2.38
N VAL A 794 27.17 -1.67 -3.35
CA VAL A 794 27.33 -1.30 -4.78
C VAL A 794 26.13 -0.51 -5.27
N GLY A 795 24.92 -0.96 -4.91
CA GLY A 795 23.65 -0.34 -5.26
C GLY A 795 23.58 1.13 -4.86
N GLN A 796 24.10 1.51 -3.69
CA GLN A 796 24.12 2.89 -3.21
C GLN A 796 24.79 3.88 -4.18
N PHE A 797 25.87 3.46 -4.84
CA PHE A 797 26.60 4.30 -5.80
C PHE A 797 26.14 4.12 -7.25
N LYS A 798 25.47 3.01 -7.56
CA LYS A 798 25.04 2.66 -8.94
C LYS A 798 23.54 2.89 -9.19
N ALA A 799 22.74 3.14 -8.16
CA ALA A 799 21.30 3.31 -8.29
C ALA A 799 20.91 4.45 -9.23
N PHE A 800 21.58 5.60 -9.14
CA PHE A 800 21.28 6.74 -10.00
C PHE A 800 21.60 6.47 -11.48
N PRO A 801 22.82 6.02 -11.87
CA PRO A 801 23.11 5.54 -13.22
C PRO A 801 22.09 4.54 -13.78
N VAL A 802 21.75 3.51 -13.00
CA VAL A 802 20.80 2.47 -13.41
C VAL A 802 19.41 3.06 -13.64
N ALA A 803 18.96 3.98 -12.78
CA ALA A 803 17.69 4.68 -12.93
C ALA A 803 17.67 5.62 -14.16
N VAL A 804 18.77 6.30 -14.49
CA VAL A 804 18.86 7.10 -15.73
C VAL A 804 18.69 6.23 -16.97
N ILE A 805 19.37 5.07 -17.01
CA ILE A 805 19.27 4.12 -18.12
C ILE A 805 17.85 3.56 -18.24
N SER A 806 17.27 3.07 -17.15
CA SER A 806 15.96 2.41 -17.18
C SER A 806 14.80 3.40 -17.40
N LYS A 807 14.87 4.60 -16.82
CA LYS A 807 13.81 5.61 -16.90
C LYS A 807 13.99 6.51 -18.10
N VAL A 808 15.06 7.32 -18.14
CA VAL A 808 15.24 8.37 -19.16
C VAL A 808 15.54 7.76 -20.52
N TRP A 809 16.57 6.94 -20.62
CA TRP A 809 16.97 6.38 -21.91
C TRP A 809 16.02 5.27 -22.35
N GLY A 810 15.57 4.43 -21.43
CA GLY A 810 14.54 3.43 -21.72
C GLY A 810 13.27 4.09 -22.28
N ARG A 811 12.87 5.26 -21.78
CA ARG A 811 11.75 6.04 -22.32
C ARG A 811 12.04 6.59 -23.71
N ASP A 812 13.23 7.14 -23.94
CA ASP A 812 13.56 7.73 -25.24
C ASP A 812 13.75 6.65 -26.33
N LEU A 813 14.29 5.47 -25.96
CA LEU A 813 14.51 4.35 -26.87
C LEU A 813 13.22 3.57 -27.17
N TYR A 814 12.39 3.32 -26.16
CA TYR A 814 11.24 2.43 -26.28
C TYR A 814 9.89 3.12 -26.20
N GLY A 815 9.82 4.33 -25.65
CA GLY A 815 8.57 5.00 -25.33
C GLY A 815 8.11 6.07 -26.32
N GLY A 816 8.83 6.34 -27.41
CA GLY A 816 8.59 7.54 -28.23
C GLY A 816 8.68 7.37 -29.74
N GLU A 817 8.99 8.49 -30.39
CA GLU A 817 9.12 8.68 -31.84
C GLU A 817 10.08 7.64 -32.47
N ARG A 818 9.79 7.22 -33.70
CA ARG A 818 10.66 6.29 -34.46
C ARG A 818 11.80 7.06 -35.13
N GLY A 819 12.91 6.39 -35.42
CA GLY A 819 14.06 6.98 -36.11
C GLY A 819 14.92 7.88 -35.22
N TRP A 820 15.44 8.99 -35.77
CA TRP A 820 16.39 9.90 -35.10
C TRP A 820 15.85 10.52 -33.80
N GLY A 821 14.53 10.62 -33.64
CA GLY A 821 13.89 11.10 -32.41
C GLY A 821 14.30 10.33 -31.15
N ARG A 822 14.60 9.02 -31.27
CA ARG A 822 15.09 8.18 -30.16
C ARG A 822 16.47 8.60 -29.66
N ALA A 823 17.37 8.90 -30.60
CA ALA A 823 18.73 9.33 -30.29
C ALA A 823 18.76 10.78 -29.84
N ALA A 824 17.89 11.64 -30.40
CA ALA A 824 17.86 13.07 -30.10
C ALA A 824 17.56 13.38 -28.62
N GLY A 825 16.68 12.62 -27.95
CA GLY A 825 16.41 12.77 -26.51
C GLY A 825 17.62 12.43 -25.64
N ILE A 826 18.31 11.34 -25.98
CA ILE A 826 19.53 10.90 -25.30
C ILE A 826 20.66 11.91 -25.51
N VAL A 827 20.91 12.31 -26.76
CA VAL A 827 21.93 13.31 -27.13
C VAL A 827 21.66 14.65 -26.43
N HIS A 828 20.40 15.11 -26.41
CA HIS A 828 20.04 16.32 -25.67
C HIS A 828 20.38 16.20 -24.19
N THR A 829 19.95 15.11 -23.55
CA THR A 829 20.20 14.88 -22.13
C THR A 829 21.70 14.82 -21.84
N LEU A 830 22.47 14.14 -22.70
CA LEU A 830 23.94 14.06 -22.68
C LEU A 830 24.62 15.43 -22.67
N VAL A 831 24.29 16.26 -23.66
CA VAL A 831 24.88 17.59 -23.81
C VAL A 831 24.47 18.47 -22.64
N ALA A 832 23.19 18.47 -22.28
CA ALA A 832 22.67 19.29 -21.20
C ALA A 832 23.22 18.90 -19.82
N THR A 833 23.37 17.60 -19.53
CA THR A 833 23.99 17.15 -18.27
C THR A 833 25.49 17.44 -18.24
N THR A 834 26.18 17.45 -19.38
CA THR A 834 27.57 17.89 -19.47
C THR A 834 27.71 19.37 -19.14
N VAL A 835 26.85 20.23 -19.71
CA VAL A 835 26.81 21.66 -19.40
C VAL A 835 26.49 21.89 -17.92
N MET A 836 25.47 21.21 -17.39
CA MET A 836 25.15 21.29 -15.95
C MET A 836 26.23 20.69 -15.06
N GLY A 837 27.00 19.72 -15.58
CA GLY A 837 28.18 19.16 -14.93
C GLY A 837 29.31 20.19 -14.80
N TYR A 838 29.49 21.04 -15.81
CA TYR A 838 30.41 22.18 -15.73
C TYR A 838 29.94 23.19 -14.67
N VAL A 839 28.65 23.53 -14.65
CA VAL A 839 28.06 24.42 -13.62
C VAL A 839 28.23 23.83 -12.22
N ALA A 840 27.94 22.54 -12.03
CA ALA A 840 28.15 21.85 -10.76
C ALA A 840 29.64 21.84 -10.35
N GLY A 841 30.54 21.65 -11.30
CA GLY A 841 31.98 21.76 -11.10
C GLY A 841 32.39 23.15 -10.64
N MET A 842 31.90 24.19 -11.32
CA MET A 842 32.10 25.59 -10.95
C MET A 842 31.62 25.87 -9.53
N LEU A 843 30.40 25.47 -9.16
CA LEU A 843 29.85 25.65 -7.81
C LEU A 843 30.73 24.95 -6.74
N LYS A 844 31.20 23.74 -7.01
CA LYS A 844 32.10 22.99 -6.11
C LYS A 844 33.48 23.62 -5.99
N ASP A 845 34.00 24.19 -7.06
CA ASP A 845 35.31 24.86 -7.03
C ASP A 845 35.21 26.15 -6.22
N LEU A 846 34.15 26.94 -6.44
CA LEU A 846 33.84 28.13 -5.63
C LEU A 846 33.67 27.79 -4.15
N SER A 847 32.96 26.70 -3.82
CA SER A 847 32.80 26.25 -2.42
C SER A 847 34.10 25.79 -1.76
N LYS A 848 35.16 25.57 -2.55
CA LYS A 848 36.52 25.25 -2.08
C LYS A 848 37.45 26.46 -2.13
N GLY A 849 36.92 27.66 -2.38
CA GLY A 849 37.70 28.88 -2.55
C GLY A 849 38.58 28.89 -3.80
N ARG A 850 38.26 28.08 -4.81
CA ARG A 850 38.98 28.00 -6.09
C ARG A 850 38.24 28.77 -7.17
N ALA A 851 38.97 29.38 -8.09
CA ALA A 851 38.39 29.96 -9.30
C ALA A 851 37.81 28.85 -10.19
N PRO A 852 36.71 29.10 -10.93
CA PRO A 852 36.15 28.14 -11.89
C PRO A 852 37.20 27.67 -12.90
N ARG A 853 37.08 26.42 -13.39
CA ARG A 853 37.94 25.92 -14.48
C ARG A 853 37.69 26.73 -15.76
N ASP A 854 38.74 26.96 -16.55
CA ASP A 854 38.62 27.65 -17.83
C ASP A 854 37.72 26.85 -18.80
N PRO A 855 36.62 27.43 -19.33
CA PRO A 855 35.75 26.75 -20.28
C PRO A 855 36.39 26.52 -21.66
N THR A 856 37.55 27.12 -21.94
CA THR A 856 38.30 26.87 -23.19
C THR A 856 39.20 25.64 -23.10
N ASP A 857 39.47 25.12 -21.89
CA ASP A 857 40.28 23.90 -21.68
C ASP A 857 39.42 22.64 -21.94
N PRO A 858 39.78 21.77 -22.91
CA PRO A 858 39.08 20.52 -23.16
C PRO A 858 39.01 19.60 -21.92
N ARG A 859 39.98 19.69 -21.01
CA ARG A 859 39.98 18.93 -19.75
C ARG A 859 38.84 19.36 -18.83
N ALA A 860 38.45 20.64 -18.86
CA ALA A 860 37.31 21.13 -18.10
C ALA A 860 36.00 20.50 -18.57
N TRP A 861 35.83 20.33 -19.89
CA TRP A 861 34.67 19.64 -20.46
C TRP A 861 34.70 18.12 -20.25
N GLY A 862 35.88 17.50 -20.26
CA GLY A 862 36.04 16.10 -19.85
C GLY A 862 35.62 15.88 -18.38
N ALA A 863 36.04 16.77 -17.49
CA ALA A 863 35.63 16.76 -16.08
C ALA A 863 34.13 17.09 -15.90
N ALA A 864 33.60 18.01 -16.70
CA ALA A 864 32.18 18.36 -16.72
C ALA A 864 31.30 17.19 -17.19
N PHE A 865 31.73 16.48 -18.23
CA PHE A 865 31.10 15.26 -18.71
C PHE A 865 31.06 14.23 -17.57
N LEU A 866 32.21 13.90 -16.98
CA LEU A 866 32.31 13.03 -15.80
C LEU A 866 31.35 13.45 -14.66
N GLN A 867 31.35 14.73 -14.31
CA GLN A 867 30.53 15.30 -13.24
C GLN A 867 29.03 15.30 -13.55
N GLY A 868 28.65 15.43 -14.82
CA GLY A 868 27.29 15.31 -15.33
C GLY A 868 26.75 13.87 -15.39
N GLY A 869 27.56 12.89 -14.98
CA GLY A 869 27.26 11.45 -15.07
C GLY A 869 27.84 10.77 -16.32
N GLY A 870 28.63 11.49 -17.11
CA GLY A 870 29.20 11.19 -18.44
C GLY A 870 30.11 9.97 -18.60
N ALA A 871 30.87 9.53 -17.60
CA ALA A 871 31.82 8.42 -17.87
C ALA A 871 31.34 7.05 -17.38
N GLY A 872 30.62 7.00 -16.26
CA GLY A 872 30.18 5.73 -15.66
C GLY A 872 28.99 5.07 -16.37
N ILE A 873 28.20 5.85 -17.11
CA ILE A 873 26.98 5.42 -17.81
C ILE A 873 27.29 5.11 -19.29
N TYR A 874 28.31 5.75 -19.86
CA TYR A 874 28.49 5.84 -21.32
C TYR A 874 29.56 4.89 -21.87
N GLY A 875 30.53 4.47 -21.05
CA GLY A 875 31.58 3.52 -21.45
C GLY A 875 31.01 2.19 -21.95
N ASP A 876 30.10 1.57 -21.20
CA ASP A 876 29.49 0.27 -21.58
C ASP A 876 28.38 0.40 -22.64
N PHE A 877 27.71 1.56 -22.70
CA PHE A 877 26.62 1.83 -23.63
C PHE A 877 27.11 2.13 -25.05
N LEU A 878 28.16 2.94 -25.20
CA LEU A 878 28.78 3.26 -26.50
C LEU A 878 29.51 2.05 -27.12
N LEU A 879 29.89 1.05 -26.31
CA LEU A 879 30.50 -0.21 -26.75
C LEU A 879 29.49 -1.30 -27.17
N GLY A 880 28.19 -0.97 -27.29
CA GLY A 880 27.21 -1.80 -28.01
C GLY A 880 26.64 -3.03 -27.27
N GLN A 881 26.80 -3.18 -25.95
CA GLN A 881 26.40 -4.39 -25.22
C GLN A 881 24.93 -4.39 -24.73
N TYR A 882 24.01 -3.87 -25.53
CA TYR A 882 22.64 -3.56 -25.12
C TYR A 882 21.75 -4.77 -24.75
N SER A 883 22.11 -5.99 -25.14
CA SER A 883 21.29 -7.19 -24.91
C SER A 883 21.64 -8.02 -23.67
N ARG A 884 22.63 -7.62 -22.86
CA ARG A 884 23.24 -8.52 -21.84
C ARG A 884 23.42 -7.93 -20.43
N PHE A 885 22.64 -6.91 -20.08
CA PHE A 885 22.76 -6.15 -18.82
C PHE A 885 22.48 -6.92 -17.51
N GLY A 886 22.16 -8.22 -17.55
CA GLY A 886 21.81 -9.01 -16.36
C GLY A 886 22.97 -9.51 -15.49
N ASN A 887 24.11 -9.90 -16.09
CA ASN A 887 25.16 -10.65 -15.37
C ASN A 887 26.59 -10.06 -15.42
N ARG A 888 26.98 -9.28 -16.45
CA ARG A 888 28.37 -8.81 -16.62
C ARG A 888 28.69 -7.41 -16.08
N PHE A 889 27.68 -6.55 -15.89
CA PHE A 889 27.88 -5.17 -15.37
C PHE A 889 28.35 -5.13 -13.90
N LEU A 890 28.07 -6.20 -13.13
CA LEU A 890 28.57 -6.33 -11.76
C LEU A 890 30.02 -6.85 -11.70
N GLU A 891 30.46 -7.64 -12.67
CA GLU A 891 31.87 -8.09 -12.77
C GLU A 891 32.81 -6.92 -13.13
N SER A 892 32.34 -5.97 -13.95
CA SER A 892 33.05 -4.72 -14.24
C SER A 892 32.95 -3.67 -13.12
N ALA A 893 32.21 -3.94 -12.04
CA ALA A 893 31.94 -3.01 -10.94
C ALA A 893 32.84 -3.17 -9.71
N ALA A 894 33.89 -4.00 -9.76
CA ALA A 894 34.95 -4.04 -8.75
C ALA A 894 35.82 -2.77 -8.80
N GLY A 895 35.21 -1.63 -8.48
CA GLY A 895 35.88 -0.34 -8.32
C GLY A 895 36.32 -0.10 -6.87
N PRO A 896 36.97 1.05 -6.59
CA PRO A 896 37.56 1.42 -5.29
C PRO A 896 36.55 1.53 -4.12
N THR A 897 35.28 1.22 -4.33
CA THR A 897 34.25 1.19 -3.29
C THR A 897 34.37 -0.04 -2.38
N LEU A 898 34.83 -1.19 -2.89
CA LEU A 898 35.06 -2.38 -2.05
C LEU A 898 36.24 -2.19 -1.08
N SER A 899 37.23 -1.35 -1.42
CA SER A 899 38.36 -1.06 -0.54
C SER A 899 37.98 -0.15 0.64
N SER A 900 37.01 0.76 0.47
CA SER A 900 36.57 1.68 1.55
C SER A 900 35.90 0.96 2.73
N ALA A 901 35.14 -0.12 2.48
CA ALA A 901 34.52 -0.91 3.55
C ALA A 901 35.55 -1.73 4.35
N GLY A 902 36.55 -2.29 3.65
CA GLY A 902 37.69 -2.97 4.27
C GLY A 902 38.56 -1.99 5.06
N GLU A 903 38.80 -0.78 4.54
CA GLU A 903 39.50 0.29 5.25
C GLU A 903 38.74 0.74 6.51
N LEU A 904 37.40 0.88 6.47
CA LEU A 904 36.61 1.28 7.64
C LEU A 904 36.67 0.23 8.76
N LEU A 905 36.60 -1.06 8.42
CA LEU A 905 36.73 -2.18 9.37
C LEU A 905 38.16 -2.31 9.90
N ASN A 906 39.16 -2.18 9.04
CA ASN A 906 40.58 -2.22 9.42
C ASN A 906 41.00 -1.01 10.25
N ILE A 907 40.36 0.14 10.10
CA ILE A 907 40.60 1.33 10.93
C ILE A 907 39.88 1.23 12.27
N TRP A 908 38.71 0.60 12.35
CA TRP A 908 38.06 0.32 13.64
C TRP A 908 38.87 -0.70 14.45
N ALA A 909 39.47 -1.70 13.79
CA ALA A 909 40.45 -2.60 14.39
C ALA A 909 41.77 -1.88 14.73
N GLY A 910 42.29 -1.06 13.82
CA GLY A 910 43.54 -0.30 13.99
C GLY A 910 43.46 0.80 15.05
N ALA A 911 42.28 1.40 15.28
CA ALA A 911 42.02 2.36 16.35
C ALA A 911 42.01 1.68 17.74
N ARG A 912 41.75 0.37 17.79
CA ARG A 912 41.92 -0.46 18.99
C ARG A 912 43.39 -0.87 19.21
N GLU A 913 44.19 -0.85 18.15
CA GLU A 913 45.60 -1.32 18.14
C GLU A 913 46.64 -0.19 18.14
N GLY A 914 46.24 1.08 18.00
CA GLY A 914 47.06 2.24 18.32
C GLY A 914 48.26 2.51 17.41
N ASN A 915 48.10 2.41 16.08
CA ASN A 915 49.20 2.73 15.14
C ASN A 915 49.13 4.14 14.54
N ASP A 916 50.29 4.80 14.54
CA ASP A 916 50.49 6.24 14.34
C ASP A 916 50.86 6.62 12.88
N GLU A 917 49.88 7.15 12.13
CA GLU A 917 50.11 8.05 10.97
C GLU A 917 49.23 9.31 11.08
N LYS A 918 49.51 10.16 12.07
CA LYS A 918 48.59 11.22 12.55
C LYS A 918 48.06 12.18 11.47
N ALA A 919 48.85 12.58 10.47
CA ALA A 919 48.45 13.57 9.47
C ALA A 919 47.56 13.00 8.34
N ALA A 920 47.83 11.76 7.92
CA ALA A 920 47.01 11.06 6.93
C ALA A 920 45.69 10.62 7.59
N THR A 921 45.78 10.06 8.79
CA THR A 921 44.64 9.65 9.61
C THR A 921 43.74 10.85 9.94
N LEU A 922 44.27 11.99 10.39
CA LEU A 922 43.46 13.18 10.69
C LEU A 922 42.73 13.75 9.46
N ARG A 923 43.40 13.83 8.30
CA ARG A 923 42.76 14.27 7.05
C ARG A 923 41.68 13.29 6.60
N TRP A 924 41.94 11.99 6.72
CA TRP A 924 40.96 10.95 6.40
C TRP A 924 39.76 11.02 7.36
N THR A 925 39.99 11.13 8.67
CA THR A 925 38.94 11.25 9.69
C THR A 925 38.07 12.46 9.42
N LEU A 926 38.66 13.64 9.23
CA LEU A 926 37.91 14.88 9.00
C LEU A 926 37.19 14.90 7.65
N SER A 927 37.71 14.20 6.64
CA SER A 927 37.06 14.10 5.32
C SER A 927 35.95 13.04 5.28
N ASN A 928 35.93 12.11 6.25
CA ASN A 928 34.93 11.06 6.40
C ASN A 928 34.06 11.24 7.67
N THR A 929 34.05 12.45 8.25
CA THR A 929 33.17 12.82 9.34
C THR A 929 31.96 13.55 8.76
N PRO A 930 30.72 13.05 8.97
CA PRO A 930 29.50 13.76 8.62
C PRO A 930 29.47 15.21 9.14
N PHE A 931 28.73 16.09 8.48
CA PHE A 931 28.58 17.54 8.78
C PHE A 931 29.82 18.41 8.52
N VAL A 932 31.03 17.88 8.73
CA VAL A 932 32.29 18.56 8.40
C VAL A 932 32.47 18.76 6.90
N ASN A 933 31.93 17.85 6.11
CA ASN A 933 32.00 17.83 4.65
C ASN A 933 30.92 18.67 3.94
N LEU A 934 30.03 19.36 4.68
CA LEU A 934 29.02 20.23 4.07
C LEU A 934 29.69 21.37 3.31
N PHE A 935 29.22 21.64 2.09
CA PHE A 935 29.93 22.53 1.16
C PHE A 935 30.14 23.96 1.67
N TYR A 936 29.28 24.45 2.56
CA TYR A 936 29.39 25.79 3.16
C TYR A 936 30.21 25.83 4.46
N THR A 937 30.29 24.73 5.22
CA THR A 937 31.12 24.66 6.43
C THR A 937 32.59 24.38 6.08
N ARG A 938 32.81 23.63 5.00
CA ARG A 938 34.14 23.16 4.61
C ARG A 938 35.12 24.30 4.33
N MET A 939 34.69 25.35 3.62
CA MET A 939 35.54 26.50 3.31
C MET A 939 36.03 27.20 4.59
N ALA A 940 35.11 27.48 5.53
CA ALA A 940 35.46 28.10 6.79
C ALA A 940 36.43 27.22 7.60
N LEU A 941 36.15 25.91 7.68
CA LEU A 941 37.00 24.97 8.41
C LEU A 941 38.40 24.81 7.78
N ASP A 942 38.49 24.83 6.45
CA ASP A 942 39.76 24.75 5.74
C ASP A 942 40.68 25.92 6.12
N TYR A 943 40.22 27.17 6.05
CA TYR A 943 41.06 28.34 6.34
C TYR A 943 41.24 28.61 7.84
N LEU A 944 40.21 28.37 8.67
CA LEU A 944 40.29 28.67 10.11
C LEU A 944 41.05 27.60 10.90
N PHE A 945 41.14 26.36 10.41
CA PHE A 945 41.70 25.26 11.19
C PHE A 945 42.56 24.31 10.36
N LEU A 946 42.02 23.69 9.31
CA LEU A 946 42.68 22.52 8.68
C LEU A 946 43.96 22.87 7.95
N TYR A 947 43.99 23.97 7.23
CA TYR A 947 45.20 24.42 6.56
C TYR A 947 46.28 24.83 7.56
N GLN A 948 45.91 25.37 8.74
CA GLN A 948 46.87 25.68 9.80
C GLN A 948 47.48 24.40 10.37
N VAL A 949 46.65 23.40 10.65
CA VAL A 949 47.12 22.09 11.12
C VAL A 949 47.98 21.39 10.07
N GLN A 950 47.59 21.39 8.80
CA GLN A 950 48.35 20.76 7.73
C GLN A 950 49.71 21.43 7.49
N GLU A 951 49.75 22.75 7.57
CA GLU A 951 50.99 23.53 7.44
C GLU A 951 51.89 23.38 8.67
N ALA A 952 51.32 23.24 9.88
CA ALA A 952 52.06 22.94 11.11
C ALA A 952 52.63 21.52 11.14
N MET A 953 51.88 20.54 10.64
CA MET A 953 52.32 19.14 10.59
C MET A 953 53.31 18.87 9.45
N ASN A 954 53.23 19.62 8.35
CA ASN A 954 54.12 19.49 7.20
C ASN A 954 54.40 20.86 6.56
N PRO A 955 55.42 21.59 7.04
CA PRO A 955 55.74 22.92 6.53
C PRO A 955 55.93 22.98 5.00
N GLY A 956 55.37 24.01 4.37
CA GLY A 956 55.32 24.20 2.93
C GLY A 956 54.27 23.36 2.20
N PHE A 957 53.41 22.63 2.92
CA PHE A 957 52.34 21.84 2.34
C PHE A 957 51.39 22.69 1.49
N LEU A 958 50.96 23.85 1.98
CA LEU A 958 50.01 24.73 1.30
C LEU A 958 50.56 25.27 -0.02
N ARG A 959 51.86 25.63 -0.07
CA ARG A 959 52.51 26.05 -1.33
C ARG A 959 52.55 24.92 -2.36
N ARG A 960 52.93 23.71 -1.94
CA ARG A 960 52.93 22.52 -2.82
C ARG A 960 51.52 22.17 -3.28
N PHE A 961 50.53 22.35 -2.41
CA PHE A 961 49.12 22.14 -2.72
C PHE A 961 48.61 23.13 -3.76
N GLU A 962 48.90 24.42 -3.60
CA GLU A 962 48.56 25.45 -4.59
C GLU A 962 49.21 25.19 -5.95
N GLN A 963 50.50 24.86 -5.97
CA GLN A 963 51.21 24.51 -7.21
C GLN A 963 50.60 23.29 -7.90
N ARG A 964 50.20 22.27 -7.13
CA ARG A 964 49.52 21.08 -7.67
C ARG A 964 48.16 21.45 -8.26
N VAL A 965 47.36 22.27 -7.58
CA VAL A 965 46.06 22.72 -8.09
C VAL A 965 46.21 23.54 -9.37
N ALA A 966 47.23 24.40 -9.45
CA ALA A 966 47.55 25.16 -10.65
C ALA A 966 48.00 24.24 -11.80
N LYS A 967 48.85 23.24 -11.53
CA LYS A 967 49.35 22.31 -12.53
C LYS A 967 48.27 21.35 -13.05
N ASP A 968 47.52 20.75 -12.14
CA ASP A 968 46.62 19.64 -12.46
C ASP A 968 45.27 20.11 -13.00
N ASN A 969 44.77 21.26 -12.51
CA ASN A 969 43.45 21.78 -12.88
C ASN A 969 43.49 23.11 -13.65
N ASN A 970 44.66 23.71 -13.90
CA ASN A 970 44.79 25.07 -14.44
C ASN A 970 43.96 26.11 -13.65
N GLN A 971 43.94 25.97 -12.32
CA GLN A 971 43.11 26.77 -11.42
C GLN A 971 43.95 27.52 -10.38
N ARG A 972 43.45 28.69 -10.00
CA ARG A 972 43.99 29.49 -8.90
C ARG A 972 42.99 29.53 -7.74
N PHE A 973 43.49 29.78 -6.54
CA PHE A 973 42.63 30.06 -5.40
C PHE A 973 42.19 31.53 -5.43
N ILE A 974 40.94 31.79 -5.04
CA ILE A 974 40.39 33.14 -4.87
C ILE A 974 41.13 33.85 -3.74
N LEU A 975 41.29 33.16 -2.61
CA LEU A 975 42.17 33.53 -1.51
C LEU A 975 43.26 32.47 -1.42
N SER A 976 44.53 32.82 -1.63
CA SER A 976 45.62 31.83 -1.56
C SER A 976 45.82 31.31 -0.13
N PRO A 977 45.67 29.98 0.13
CA PRO A 977 45.96 29.39 1.44
C PRO A 977 47.33 29.76 1.99
N SER A 978 48.38 29.75 1.15
CA SER A 978 49.76 30.04 1.57
C SER A 978 50.04 31.51 1.87
N ARG A 979 49.13 32.41 1.45
CA ARG A 979 49.14 33.83 1.84
C ARG A 979 48.34 34.07 3.11
N ALA A 980 47.24 33.33 3.29
CA ALA A 980 46.36 33.47 4.44
C ALA A 980 46.97 32.85 5.71
N ILE A 981 47.81 31.82 5.57
CA ILE A 981 48.39 31.06 6.68
C ILE A 981 49.91 31.10 6.59
N PRO A 982 50.60 31.48 7.68
CA PRO A 982 52.05 31.56 7.69
C PRO A 982 52.69 30.17 7.53
N TYR A 983 53.90 30.15 6.97
CA TYR A 983 54.70 28.95 6.82
C TYR A 983 54.96 28.29 8.18
N GLY A 984 54.71 26.99 8.30
CA GLY A 984 54.76 26.25 9.56
C GLY A 984 53.51 26.37 10.45
N GLY A 985 52.44 27.03 9.98
CA GLY A 985 51.21 27.24 10.74
C GLY A 985 51.27 28.46 11.67
N GLY A 986 50.10 28.92 12.15
CA GLY A 986 50.01 30.04 13.09
C GLY A 986 50.07 29.58 14.55
N ASN A 987 50.79 30.30 15.42
CA ASN A 987 50.90 29.98 16.86
C ASN A 987 49.58 30.09 17.64
N ARG A 988 48.55 30.75 17.08
CA ARG A 988 47.30 31.10 17.79
C ARG A 988 46.43 29.91 18.22
N LEU A 989 46.55 28.74 17.58
CA LEU A 989 45.69 27.58 17.90
C LEU A 989 46.13 26.81 19.15
N PHE A 990 47.37 27.02 19.64
CA PHE A 990 47.93 26.29 20.78
C PHE A 990 48.34 27.18 21.96
N GLU A 991 48.06 28.49 21.88
CA GLU A 991 48.37 29.45 22.95
C GLU A 991 47.58 29.22 24.26
N GLY A 992 46.57 28.34 24.27
CA GLY A 992 45.77 28.01 25.47
C GLY A 992 45.80 26.54 25.91
N VAL A 993 46.67 25.69 25.33
CA VAL A 993 46.81 24.26 25.70
C VAL A 993 48.21 23.95 26.26
N ARG A 994 49.01 25.00 26.47
CA ARG A 994 50.28 24.94 27.20
C ARG A 994 50.22 25.88 28.40
N GLU A 995 49.45 25.51 29.40
CA GLU A 995 49.74 25.78 30.81
C GLU A 995 49.53 24.50 31.61
#